data_AF-A0A0M9XNW2-F1
#
_entry.id   AF-A0A0M9XNW2-F1
#
_cell.length_a   1.000
_cell.length_b   1.000
_cell.length_c   1.000
_cell.angle_alpha   90.00
_cell.angle_beta   90.00
_cell.angle_gamma   90.00
#
_symmetry.space_group_name_H-M   'P 1'
#
loop_
_entity.id
_entity.type
_entity.pdbx_description
1 polymer ?
#
loop_
_entity_poly.entity_id
_entity_poly.type
_entity_poly.pdbx_seq_one_letter_code
_entity_poly.pdbx_strand_id
1 'polypeptide(L)'
;MTLDTVKHAAETPDTDQPWAELGLKQDEYERVREILGRRPTGAELAMYSVMWSEHCSYKSSKVHLRQFGQKVPENDAMLVGIGENAGVVDVGQGFAVTFKVESHNHPSYVEPYQGAATGVGGIVRDIIAMGARPVAVVDPLRFGAADHPDTKRVLPGVVAGIGGYGNCLGLPNIGGEVVFDACYQGNPLVNAGAIGVMRHEDIHLAKASGAGNKVILYGARTGGDGIGGASILASETFDDAKPSKRPAVQVGDPFQEKLLIECTLEAFAEKLVVGIQDLGAAGLSCATSELASNGSGGMRVELDDVPLRDSTLSPEEILMSESQERMCAVVEPDKVERFLAICEKWDVTATVIGEVTDGDRLEIYWHGEKIVDVDPKTVAHEGPVYERPYARPAWQDALQADDANKLARPANGAELREQVLKLVGSPNQASKSWITSQYDHFVQGNTVLAQPEDAGMIRIDPASGLGVAIATDGNGRYAKLDPYHGAQLALAESYRNVAATGAKPLAVSDCLNFGSPEDPAVMWQFAEAVRGLADGCLELGTPVTGGNVSLYNQTGEAAIHPTPVVAVLGVIDDVRRRTPVAFADEGHLIYLLGDTKEELGGSAWSQVVHDHLGGLPPTVDLGREKLLAEILISASRDGMIDAAHDLSDGGLVQALVESCLKGGKGARIVVPDGLDPFVLLFSESAGRAVVAVPRSEELRFSDMCGARGLPATRIGVIDGDVLDVQGQFTIPLSDLREAHEAAIPALFG
;
A
#
# COMPACT_ATOMS: atom_id res chain seq x y z
N MET A 1 40.32 -9.60 13.83
CA MET A 1 39.69 -10.20 15.02
C MET A 1 39.64 -11.71 14.80
N THR A 2 39.60 -12.50 15.86
CA THR A 2 39.35 -13.94 15.74
C THR A 2 37.92 -14.12 15.21
N LEU A 3 37.73 -14.93 14.16
CA LEU A 3 36.40 -15.22 13.61
C LEU A 3 35.55 -15.92 14.69
N ASP A 4 34.32 -15.43 14.90
CA ASP A 4 33.42 -15.98 15.91
C ASP A 4 32.65 -17.19 15.37
N THR A 5 33.26 -18.37 15.47
CA THR A 5 32.69 -19.62 14.95
C THR A 5 31.74 -20.28 15.96
N VAL A 6 30.89 -21.19 15.49
CA VAL A 6 29.99 -21.99 16.35
C VAL A 6 30.76 -22.73 17.45
N LYS A 7 31.95 -23.24 17.12
CA LYS A 7 32.84 -23.89 18.08
C LYS A 7 33.38 -22.89 19.11
N HIS A 8 33.84 -21.73 18.65
CA HIS A 8 34.36 -20.70 19.55
C HIS A 8 33.29 -20.18 20.51
N ALA A 9 32.06 -20.00 20.03
CA ALA A 9 30.93 -19.59 20.86
C ALA A 9 30.61 -20.59 21.98
N ALA A 10 30.74 -21.90 21.72
CA ALA A 10 30.58 -22.92 22.75
C ALA A 10 31.69 -22.90 23.81
N GLU A 11 32.91 -22.51 23.44
CA GLU A 11 34.08 -22.43 24.33
C GLU A 11 34.16 -21.11 25.11
N THR A 12 33.36 -20.10 24.74
CA THR A 12 33.41 -18.74 25.32
C THR A 12 32.02 -18.23 25.75
N PRO A 13 31.33 -18.92 26.68
CA PRO A 13 29.93 -18.63 27.01
C PRO A 13 29.70 -17.24 27.65
N ASP A 14 30.75 -16.65 28.22
CA ASP A 14 30.70 -15.39 28.99
C ASP A 14 31.21 -14.18 28.19
N THR A 15 31.53 -14.35 26.90
CA THR A 15 31.92 -13.22 26.04
C THR A 15 30.73 -12.27 25.85
N ASP A 16 30.97 -10.99 26.09
CA ASP A 16 29.97 -9.94 25.93
C ASP A 16 29.62 -9.71 24.45
N GLN A 17 28.36 -9.43 24.16
CA GLN A 17 27.84 -9.29 22.79
C GLN A 17 26.93 -8.06 22.66
N PRO A 18 26.96 -7.33 21.52
CA PRO A 18 26.25 -6.07 21.34
C PRO A 18 24.76 -6.26 20.99
N TRP A 19 24.06 -7.18 21.66
CA TRP A 19 22.65 -7.51 21.32
C TRP A 19 21.71 -6.31 21.42
N ALA A 20 21.92 -5.44 22.42
CA ALA A 20 21.11 -4.24 22.60
C ALA A 20 21.32 -3.21 21.48
N GLU A 21 22.56 -3.09 20.98
CA GLU A 21 22.89 -2.17 19.87
C GLU A 21 22.29 -2.65 18.54
N LEU A 22 22.02 -3.96 18.43
CA LEU A 22 21.37 -4.59 17.29
C LEU A 22 19.83 -4.58 17.37
N GLY A 23 19.26 -4.01 18.45
CA GLY A 23 17.80 -3.84 18.61
C GLY A 23 17.08 -4.97 19.35
N LEU A 24 17.81 -5.94 19.91
CA LEU A 24 17.21 -7.00 20.73
C LEU A 24 16.98 -6.54 22.17
N LYS A 25 15.90 -7.02 22.79
CA LYS A 25 15.66 -6.93 24.23
C LYS A 25 16.42 -8.03 24.98
N GLN A 26 16.61 -7.84 26.28
CA GLN A 26 17.36 -8.79 27.11
C GLN A 26 16.70 -10.18 27.11
N ASP A 27 15.38 -10.24 27.25
CA ASP A 27 14.61 -11.48 27.23
C ASP A 27 14.66 -12.18 25.85
N GLU A 28 14.67 -11.41 24.77
CA GLU A 28 14.86 -11.94 23.42
C GLU A 28 16.25 -12.57 23.26
N TYR A 29 17.31 -11.90 23.72
CA TYR A 29 18.67 -12.44 23.69
C TYR A 29 18.83 -13.69 24.57
N GLU A 30 18.27 -13.69 25.79
CA GLU A 30 18.26 -14.86 26.67
C GLU A 30 17.55 -16.05 26.00
N ARG A 31 16.41 -15.82 25.33
CA ARG A 31 15.71 -16.85 24.56
C ARG A 31 16.53 -17.38 23.40
N VAL A 32 17.25 -16.53 22.67
CA VAL A 32 18.19 -16.99 21.62
C VAL A 32 19.26 -17.91 22.21
N ARG A 33 19.82 -17.58 23.38
CA ARG A 33 20.80 -18.45 24.06
C ARG A 33 20.21 -19.79 24.47
N GLU A 34 18.96 -19.80 24.95
CA GLU A 34 18.24 -21.03 25.29
C GLU A 34 18.00 -21.92 24.06
N ILE A 35 17.54 -21.33 22.95
CA ILE A 35 17.31 -22.03 21.68
C ILE A 35 18.60 -22.69 21.18
N LEU A 36 19.72 -21.96 21.23
CA LEU A 36 21.01 -22.46 20.73
C LEU A 36 21.74 -23.37 21.74
N GLY A 37 21.36 -23.33 23.02
CA GLY A 37 22.08 -24.04 24.10
C GLY A 37 23.48 -23.48 24.39
N ARG A 38 23.80 -22.29 23.84
CA ARG A 38 25.08 -21.56 23.96
C ARG A 38 24.84 -20.09 23.66
N ARG A 39 25.88 -19.24 23.79
CA ARG A 39 25.80 -17.90 23.20
C ARG A 39 25.73 -18.01 21.65
N PRO A 40 25.00 -17.12 20.96
CA PRO A 40 25.05 -17.04 19.50
C PRO A 40 26.46 -16.62 19.04
N THR A 41 26.83 -16.94 17.80
CA THR A 41 27.93 -16.26 17.11
C THR A 41 27.54 -14.82 16.76
N GLY A 42 28.49 -13.99 16.33
CA GLY A 42 28.18 -12.67 15.74
C GLY A 42 27.16 -12.77 14.60
N ALA A 43 27.38 -13.71 13.67
CA ALA A 43 26.50 -13.96 12.53
C ALA A 43 25.10 -14.43 12.94
N GLU A 44 24.99 -15.35 13.89
CA GLU A 44 23.68 -15.81 14.39
C GLU A 44 22.94 -14.69 15.11
N LEU A 45 23.64 -13.91 15.94
CA LEU A 45 23.05 -12.78 16.65
C LEU A 45 22.52 -11.72 15.67
N ALA A 46 23.27 -11.45 14.61
CA ALA A 46 22.86 -10.58 13.52
C ALA A 46 21.59 -11.09 12.83
N MET A 47 21.54 -12.37 12.46
CA MET A 47 20.35 -12.99 11.85
C MET A 47 19.12 -12.91 12.76
N TYR A 48 19.26 -13.28 14.04
CA TYR A 48 18.16 -13.19 14.99
C TYR A 48 17.70 -11.75 15.21
N SER A 49 18.61 -10.76 15.26
CA SER A 49 18.21 -9.37 15.52
C SER A 49 17.35 -8.78 14.41
N VAL A 50 17.68 -9.06 13.15
CA VAL A 50 16.92 -8.55 12.01
C VAL A 50 15.62 -9.34 11.81
N MET A 51 15.65 -10.66 11.96
CA MET A 51 14.46 -11.50 11.75
C MET A 51 13.44 -11.38 12.90
N TRP A 52 13.88 -11.09 14.12
CA TRP A 52 12.99 -10.83 15.27
C TRP A 52 12.67 -9.34 15.47
N SER A 53 13.04 -8.48 14.52
CA SER A 53 12.63 -7.07 14.50
C SER A 53 11.11 -6.93 14.37
N GLU A 54 10.56 -5.76 14.73
CA GLU A 54 9.12 -5.51 14.51
C GLU A 54 8.75 -5.63 13.02
N HIS A 55 9.63 -5.15 12.13
CA HIS A 55 9.42 -5.13 10.68
C HIS A 55 9.30 -6.54 10.07
N CYS A 56 10.19 -7.47 10.44
CA CYS A 56 10.17 -8.83 9.87
C CYS A 56 9.21 -9.77 10.63
N SER A 57 9.16 -9.69 11.96
CA SER A 57 8.43 -10.69 12.76
C SER A 57 6.97 -10.33 13.04
N TYR A 58 6.60 -9.04 12.89
CA TYR A 58 5.30 -8.50 13.24
C TYR A 58 4.96 -8.74 14.73
N LYS A 59 5.96 -8.77 15.61
CA LYS A 59 5.83 -9.28 16.99
C LYS A 59 4.74 -8.61 17.82
N SER A 60 4.42 -7.33 17.58
CA SER A 60 3.36 -6.61 18.29
C SER A 60 2.01 -6.65 17.57
N SER A 61 1.98 -6.91 16.25
CA SER A 61 0.77 -6.88 15.43
C SER A 61 0.17 -8.27 15.13
N LYS A 62 1.00 -9.32 15.09
CA LYS A 62 0.65 -10.70 14.68
C LYS A 62 -0.57 -11.26 15.41
N VAL A 63 -0.76 -10.95 16.69
CA VAL A 63 -1.92 -11.43 17.47
C VAL A 63 -3.25 -10.86 16.96
N HIS A 64 -3.24 -9.62 16.44
CA HIS A 64 -4.41 -8.95 15.90
C HIS A 64 -4.66 -9.35 14.44
N LEU A 65 -3.60 -9.44 13.63
CA LEU A 65 -3.69 -9.81 12.21
C LEU A 65 -4.29 -11.20 11.98
N ARG A 66 -4.23 -12.09 12.97
CA ARG A 66 -4.94 -13.40 12.95
C ARG A 66 -6.43 -13.27 12.64
N GLN A 67 -7.04 -12.12 12.89
CA GLN A 67 -8.44 -11.89 12.53
C GLN A 67 -8.70 -12.03 11.02
N PHE A 68 -7.77 -11.63 10.15
CA PHE A 68 -7.93 -11.79 8.70
C PHE A 68 -8.01 -13.26 8.30
N GLY A 69 -7.22 -14.13 8.93
CA GLY A 69 -7.30 -15.59 8.73
C GLY A 69 -8.48 -16.27 9.41
N GLN A 70 -9.05 -15.67 10.46
CA GLN A 70 -10.21 -16.20 11.18
C GLN A 70 -11.56 -15.76 10.57
N LYS A 71 -11.58 -14.59 9.91
CA LYS A 71 -12.76 -13.97 9.31
C LYS A 71 -12.64 -13.92 7.78
N VAL A 72 -12.17 -15.02 7.19
CA VAL A 72 -12.07 -15.12 5.72
C VAL A 72 -13.49 -15.26 5.15
N PRO A 73 -13.94 -14.34 4.28
CA PRO A 73 -15.23 -14.49 3.61
C PRO A 73 -15.22 -15.70 2.68
N GLU A 74 -16.37 -16.35 2.51
CA GLU A 74 -16.52 -17.38 1.49
C GLU A 74 -16.40 -16.73 0.10
N ASN A 75 -15.29 -16.98 -0.58
CA ASN A 75 -15.06 -16.51 -1.95
C ASN A 75 -14.29 -17.54 -2.78
N ASP A 76 -14.56 -17.57 -4.08
CA ASP A 76 -13.89 -18.45 -5.04
C ASP A 76 -12.68 -17.77 -5.72
N ALA A 77 -12.40 -16.52 -5.37
CA ALA A 77 -11.39 -15.72 -6.06
C ALA A 77 -9.98 -15.97 -5.55
N MET A 78 -9.79 -16.39 -4.30
CA MET A 78 -8.45 -16.52 -3.73
C MET A 78 -7.77 -17.84 -4.16
N LEU A 79 -6.66 -17.74 -4.87
CA LEU A 79 -5.83 -18.87 -5.29
C LEU A 79 -4.68 -19.12 -4.31
N VAL A 80 -4.09 -18.03 -3.79
CA VAL A 80 -3.02 -18.04 -2.78
C VAL A 80 -3.34 -16.96 -1.75
N GLY A 81 -3.40 -17.33 -0.48
CA GLY A 81 -3.72 -16.42 0.64
C GLY A 81 -2.48 -15.95 1.42
N ILE A 82 -2.74 -15.42 2.62
CA ILE A 82 -1.72 -14.89 3.54
C ILE A 82 -0.64 -15.94 3.86
N GLY A 83 0.64 -15.55 3.75
CA GLY A 83 1.80 -16.36 4.13
C GLY A 83 2.84 -16.56 3.03
N GLU A 84 2.54 -16.18 1.79
CA GLU A 84 3.50 -16.03 0.69
C GLU A 84 3.80 -14.52 0.46
N ASN A 85 4.77 -14.18 -0.40
CA ASN A 85 5.23 -12.79 -0.58
C ASN A 85 4.12 -11.82 -1.00
N ALA A 86 3.17 -12.29 -1.81
CA ALA A 86 1.95 -11.57 -2.15
C ALA A 86 0.80 -12.54 -2.45
N GLY A 87 -0.43 -12.16 -2.11
CA GLY A 87 -1.60 -13.01 -2.36
C GLY A 87 -2.06 -12.96 -3.82
N VAL A 88 -2.65 -14.06 -4.30
CA VAL A 88 -3.02 -14.27 -5.71
C VAL A 88 -4.52 -14.51 -5.83
N VAL A 89 -5.15 -13.82 -6.78
CA VAL A 89 -6.59 -13.93 -7.05
C VAL A 89 -6.90 -14.28 -8.50
N ASP A 90 -7.95 -15.07 -8.70
CA ASP A 90 -8.53 -15.40 -9.99
C ASP A 90 -9.38 -14.24 -10.51
N VAL A 91 -9.03 -13.74 -11.69
CA VAL A 91 -9.75 -12.67 -12.39
C VAL A 91 -10.51 -13.22 -13.61
N GLY A 92 -10.60 -14.54 -13.75
CA GLY A 92 -11.32 -15.24 -14.80
C GLY A 92 -10.47 -15.52 -16.04
N GLN A 93 -11.04 -16.31 -16.95
CA GLN A 93 -10.42 -16.67 -18.24
C GLN A 93 -9.02 -17.34 -18.12
N GLY A 94 -8.74 -17.97 -16.96
CA GLY A 94 -7.45 -18.60 -16.65
C GLY A 94 -6.32 -17.62 -16.32
N PHE A 95 -6.66 -16.35 -16.07
CA PHE A 95 -5.74 -15.34 -15.57
C PHE A 95 -5.80 -15.24 -14.04
N ALA A 96 -4.64 -15.00 -13.44
CA ALA A 96 -4.50 -14.64 -12.05
C ALA A 96 -3.79 -13.30 -11.93
N VAL A 97 -4.11 -12.58 -10.86
CA VAL A 97 -3.47 -11.31 -10.49
C VAL A 97 -2.96 -11.40 -9.07
N THR A 98 -1.74 -10.90 -8.87
CA THR A 98 -1.18 -10.62 -7.55
C THR A 98 -1.06 -9.13 -7.38
N PHE A 99 -1.29 -8.65 -6.16
CA PHE A 99 -1.13 -7.24 -5.82
C PHE A 99 -0.84 -7.13 -4.33
N LYS A 100 -0.07 -6.10 -3.97
CA LYS A 100 0.33 -5.82 -2.60
C LYS A 100 0.64 -4.34 -2.46
N VAL A 101 0.46 -3.79 -1.27
CA VAL A 101 0.92 -2.45 -0.88
C VAL A 101 1.85 -2.57 0.32
N GLU A 102 3.00 -1.92 0.23
CA GLU A 102 4.02 -1.84 1.28
C GLU A 102 4.31 -0.39 1.68
N SER A 103 5.19 -0.20 2.67
CA SER A 103 5.61 1.13 3.15
C SER A 103 7.12 1.27 3.17
N HIS A 104 7.62 2.46 2.84
CA HIS A 104 9.02 2.84 3.02
C HIS A 104 9.16 4.21 3.71
N ASN A 105 8.43 4.38 4.83
CA ASN A 105 8.25 5.65 5.54
C ASN A 105 9.56 6.25 6.08
N HIS A 106 10.24 5.57 7.02
CA HIS A 106 11.45 6.10 7.65
C HIS A 106 12.58 6.36 6.64
N PRO A 107 12.89 5.44 5.69
CA PRO A 107 13.88 5.73 4.66
C PRO A 107 13.53 6.96 3.83
N SER A 108 12.25 7.11 3.44
CA SER A 108 11.78 8.25 2.64
C SER A 108 11.78 9.58 3.41
N TYR A 109 11.76 9.57 4.74
CA TYR A 109 11.97 10.79 5.51
C TYR A 109 13.43 11.24 5.50
N VAL A 110 14.35 10.27 5.67
CA VAL A 110 15.80 10.50 5.79
C VAL A 110 16.43 10.85 4.44
N GLU A 111 16.15 10.03 3.41
CA GLU A 111 16.59 10.24 2.03
C GLU A 111 15.38 10.02 1.10
N PRO A 112 14.64 11.10 0.77
CA PRO A 112 13.36 10.99 0.09
C PRO A 112 13.39 10.34 -1.29
N TYR A 113 14.43 10.57 -2.08
CA TYR A 113 14.50 10.00 -3.43
C TYR A 113 14.72 8.50 -3.36
N GLN A 114 15.74 8.08 -2.63
CA GLN A 114 16.13 6.69 -2.54
C GLN A 114 15.10 5.88 -1.78
N GLY A 115 14.59 6.38 -0.65
CA GLY A 115 13.52 5.71 0.09
C GLY A 115 12.27 5.48 -0.75
N ALA A 116 11.87 6.44 -1.59
CA ALA A 116 10.71 6.21 -2.44
C ALA A 116 11.02 5.24 -3.61
N ALA A 117 12.20 5.38 -4.21
CA ALA A 117 12.65 4.53 -5.32
C ALA A 117 12.79 3.05 -4.90
N THR A 118 13.44 2.76 -3.77
CA THR A 118 13.60 1.39 -3.27
C THR A 118 12.29 0.81 -2.74
N GLY A 119 11.35 1.65 -2.29
CA GLY A 119 9.98 1.22 -2.00
C GLY A 119 9.27 0.65 -3.23
N VAL A 120 9.37 1.33 -4.39
CA VAL A 120 8.84 0.82 -5.66
C VAL A 120 9.58 -0.45 -6.12
N GLY A 121 10.90 -0.49 -5.98
CA GLY A 121 11.69 -1.68 -6.34
C GLY A 121 11.35 -2.91 -5.50
N GLY A 122 11.20 -2.74 -4.18
CA GLY A 122 10.83 -3.81 -3.25
C GLY A 122 9.49 -4.45 -3.63
N ILE A 123 8.45 -3.64 -3.77
CA ILE A 123 7.11 -4.15 -4.08
C ILE A 123 7.04 -4.82 -5.46
N VAL A 124 7.87 -4.38 -6.42
CA VAL A 124 7.99 -5.03 -7.73
C VAL A 124 8.61 -6.43 -7.60
N ARG A 125 9.60 -6.61 -6.72
CA ARG A 125 10.22 -7.93 -6.48
C ARG A 125 9.28 -8.92 -5.83
N ASP A 126 8.45 -8.48 -4.88
CA ASP A 126 7.41 -9.33 -4.29
C ASP A 126 6.49 -9.93 -5.36
N ILE A 127 6.08 -9.10 -6.32
CA ILE A 127 5.20 -9.50 -7.42
C ILE A 127 5.90 -10.53 -8.34
N ILE A 128 7.17 -10.31 -8.65
CA ILE A 128 7.95 -11.21 -9.50
C ILE A 128 8.17 -12.56 -8.82
N ALA A 129 8.41 -12.57 -7.51
CA ALA A 129 8.61 -13.80 -6.74
C ALA A 129 7.39 -14.75 -6.81
N MET A 130 6.19 -14.22 -7.02
CA MET A 130 4.97 -15.02 -7.23
C MET A 130 4.84 -15.60 -8.65
N GLY A 131 5.78 -15.32 -9.56
CA GLY A 131 5.71 -15.71 -10.98
C GLY A 131 4.98 -14.71 -11.88
N ALA A 132 4.57 -13.57 -11.34
CA ALA A 132 3.79 -12.59 -12.07
C ALA A 132 4.65 -11.55 -12.77
N ARG A 133 4.20 -11.09 -13.94
CA ARG A 133 4.79 -9.92 -14.59
C ARG A 133 4.19 -8.66 -13.97
N PRO A 134 5.00 -7.76 -13.38
CA PRO A 134 4.52 -6.44 -12.95
C PRO A 134 4.02 -5.64 -14.15
N VAL A 135 2.85 -5.02 -14.01
CA VAL A 135 2.16 -4.30 -15.11
C VAL A 135 1.71 -2.90 -14.74
N ALA A 136 1.64 -2.55 -13.45
CA ALA A 136 1.31 -1.20 -12.98
C ALA A 136 1.72 -1.01 -11.51
N VAL A 137 1.85 0.25 -11.11
CA VAL A 137 2.11 0.67 -9.72
C VAL A 137 1.11 1.74 -9.25
N VAL A 138 0.97 1.90 -7.93
CA VAL A 138 0.15 2.93 -7.26
C VAL A 138 0.83 3.42 -5.99
N ASP A 139 0.67 4.70 -5.62
CA ASP A 139 1.33 5.25 -4.43
C ASP A 139 0.38 6.04 -3.51
N PRO A 140 0.00 5.47 -2.35
CA PRO A 140 -0.65 6.20 -1.28
C PRO A 140 0.38 6.99 -0.45
N LEU A 141 0.33 8.32 -0.54
CA LEU A 141 1.31 9.22 0.07
C LEU A 141 0.66 10.13 1.13
N ARG A 142 1.36 10.33 2.25
CA ARG A 142 0.99 11.28 3.31
C ARG A 142 2.19 12.14 3.69
N PHE A 143 2.01 13.46 3.68
CA PHE A 143 3.05 14.42 4.03
C PHE A 143 2.60 15.37 5.13
N GLY A 144 3.56 16.09 5.71
CA GLY A 144 3.32 17.20 6.62
C GLY A 144 2.44 18.31 6.01
N ALA A 145 2.28 19.42 6.73
CA ALA A 145 1.57 20.58 6.18
C ALA A 145 2.21 21.02 4.85
N ALA A 146 1.38 21.30 3.84
CA ALA A 146 1.84 21.51 2.46
C ALA A 146 2.75 22.74 2.29
N ASP A 147 2.56 23.76 3.13
CA ASP A 147 3.35 24.99 3.15
C ASP A 147 4.59 24.90 4.06
N HIS A 148 4.76 23.82 4.82
CA HIS A 148 5.87 23.64 5.73
C HIS A 148 7.21 23.51 4.97
N PRO A 149 8.30 24.16 5.43
CA PRO A 149 9.60 24.12 4.74
C PRO A 149 10.14 22.71 4.50
N ASP A 150 9.92 21.79 5.45
CA ASP A 150 10.43 20.42 5.31
C ASP A 150 9.62 19.59 4.30
N THR A 151 8.32 19.87 4.15
CA THR A 151 7.50 19.23 3.11
C THR A 151 8.02 19.58 1.71
N LYS A 152 8.56 20.79 1.51
CA LYS A 152 9.22 21.21 0.27
C LYS A 152 10.52 20.46 -0.04
N ARG A 153 11.12 19.79 0.95
CA ARG A 153 12.25 18.88 0.76
C ARG A 153 11.77 17.46 0.48
N VAL A 154 10.86 16.95 1.30
CA VAL A 154 10.44 15.55 1.28
C VAL A 154 9.63 15.22 0.03
N LEU A 155 8.56 15.98 -0.24
CA LEU A 155 7.62 15.64 -1.32
C LEU A 155 8.30 15.60 -2.70
N PRO A 156 9.06 16.62 -3.15
CA PRO A 156 9.69 16.56 -4.46
C PRO A 156 10.70 15.42 -4.61
N GLY A 157 11.41 15.09 -3.52
CA GLY A 157 12.34 13.95 -3.53
C GLY A 157 11.62 12.61 -3.66
N VAL A 158 10.54 12.39 -2.89
CA VAL A 158 9.69 11.18 -3.01
C VAL A 158 9.11 11.04 -4.41
N VAL A 159 8.53 12.12 -4.96
CA VAL A 159 7.95 12.12 -6.31
C VAL A 159 9.01 11.80 -7.37
N ALA A 160 10.19 12.42 -7.28
CA ALA A 160 11.29 12.13 -8.19
C ALA A 160 11.81 10.68 -8.06
N GLY A 161 11.81 10.10 -6.85
CA GLY A 161 12.21 8.72 -6.60
C GLY A 161 11.25 7.70 -7.22
N ILE A 162 9.95 7.86 -6.97
CA ILE A 162 8.87 7.03 -7.56
C ILE A 162 8.95 7.09 -9.09
N GLY A 163 8.96 8.30 -9.65
CA GLY A 163 9.03 8.48 -11.11
C GLY A 163 10.34 7.95 -11.68
N GLY A 164 11.46 8.17 -11.00
CA GLY A 164 12.77 7.68 -11.42
C GLY A 164 12.83 6.16 -11.54
N TYR A 165 12.22 5.44 -10.59
CA TYR A 165 12.24 3.98 -10.59
C TYR A 165 11.17 3.39 -11.52
N GLY A 166 9.89 3.78 -11.35
CA GLY A 166 8.76 3.25 -12.12
C GLY A 166 8.87 3.51 -13.62
N ASN A 167 9.28 4.74 -14.02
CA ASN A 167 9.43 5.09 -15.43
C ASN A 167 10.57 4.30 -16.09
N CYS A 168 11.70 4.11 -15.39
CA CYS A 168 12.83 3.32 -15.91
C CYS A 168 12.50 1.83 -16.05
N LEU A 169 11.69 1.28 -15.15
CA LEU A 169 11.16 -0.08 -15.27
C LEU A 169 10.17 -0.25 -16.43
N GLY A 170 9.55 0.86 -16.86
CA GLY A 170 8.45 0.83 -17.82
C GLY A 170 7.16 0.28 -17.20
N LEU A 171 6.86 0.72 -15.97
CA LEU A 171 5.61 0.46 -15.29
C LEU A 171 4.79 1.76 -15.21
N PRO A 172 3.54 1.76 -15.69
CA PRO A 172 2.67 2.91 -15.53
C PRO A 172 2.25 3.04 -14.07
N ASN A 173 2.29 4.25 -13.55
CA ASN A 173 1.61 4.61 -12.33
C ASN A 173 0.15 4.96 -12.65
N ILE A 174 -0.79 4.21 -12.08
CA ILE A 174 -2.20 4.29 -12.49
C ILE A 174 -3.14 4.81 -11.40
N GLY A 175 -2.67 4.95 -10.16
CA GLY A 175 -3.48 5.32 -9.01
C GLY A 175 -2.65 5.71 -7.80
N GLY A 176 -3.31 6.07 -6.71
CA GLY A 176 -2.66 6.49 -5.48
C GLY A 176 -3.38 7.67 -4.86
N GLU A 177 -2.79 8.21 -3.80
CA GLU A 177 -3.38 9.29 -3.00
C GLU A 177 -2.31 10.24 -2.51
N VAL A 178 -2.67 11.50 -2.27
CA VAL A 178 -1.77 12.46 -1.62
C VAL A 178 -2.56 13.29 -0.63
N VAL A 179 -2.22 13.16 0.66
CA VAL A 179 -2.80 13.96 1.73
C VAL A 179 -1.72 14.69 2.51
N PHE A 180 -2.03 15.93 2.88
CA PHE A 180 -1.22 16.81 3.71
C PHE A 180 -1.90 16.99 5.06
N ASP A 181 -1.18 16.70 6.13
CA ASP A 181 -1.58 16.99 7.51
C ASP A 181 -0.34 17.16 8.40
N ALA A 182 -0.36 18.12 9.31
CA ALA A 182 0.78 18.42 10.18
C ALA A 182 1.19 17.21 11.06
N CYS A 183 0.29 16.25 11.32
CA CYS A 183 0.64 15.06 12.10
C CYS A 183 1.70 14.16 11.41
N TYR A 184 1.90 14.28 10.09
CA TYR A 184 2.91 13.52 9.34
C TYR A 184 4.23 14.26 9.17
N GLN A 185 4.43 15.43 9.81
CA GLN A 185 5.58 16.30 9.52
C GLN A 185 6.95 15.63 9.75
N GLY A 186 7.08 14.83 10.80
CA GLY A 186 8.30 14.06 11.12
C GLY A 186 8.25 12.60 10.70
N ASN A 187 7.12 12.14 10.16
CA ASN A 187 6.86 10.75 9.77
C ASN A 187 5.95 10.74 8.54
N PRO A 188 6.46 11.14 7.35
CA PRO A 188 5.71 11.00 6.11
C PRO A 188 5.43 9.51 5.83
N LEU A 189 4.29 9.23 5.22
CA LEU A 189 3.96 7.87 4.79
C LEU A 189 4.17 7.78 3.29
N VAL A 190 5.04 6.85 2.90
CA VAL A 190 5.36 6.58 1.50
C VAL A 190 5.07 5.11 1.28
N ASN A 191 3.84 4.85 0.86
CA ASN A 191 3.42 3.50 0.54
C ASN A 191 3.51 3.30 -0.98
N ALA A 192 3.93 2.11 -1.38
CA ALA A 192 4.06 1.72 -2.78
C ALA A 192 3.30 0.41 -3.01
N GLY A 193 2.51 0.37 -4.08
CA GLY A 193 1.76 -0.80 -4.50
C GLY A 193 2.11 -1.21 -5.91
N ALA A 194 2.02 -2.51 -6.19
CA ALA A 194 2.21 -3.04 -7.53
C ALA A 194 1.16 -4.10 -7.89
N ILE A 195 0.87 -4.21 -9.19
CA ILE A 195 -0.02 -5.24 -9.75
C ILE A 195 0.82 -6.12 -10.68
N GLY A 196 0.69 -7.44 -10.51
CA GLY A 196 1.26 -8.43 -11.40
C GLY A 196 0.21 -9.35 -12.02
N VAL A 197 0.45 -9.74 -13.28
CA VAL A 197 -0.45 -10.62 -14.04
C VAL A 197 0.27 -11.91 -14.42
N MET A 198 -0.43 -13.04 -14.32
CA MET A 198 0.05 -14.36 -14.77
C MET A 198 -1.11 -15.27 -15.21
N ARG A 199 -0.79 -16.43 -15.75
CA ARG A 199 -1.76 -17.52 -15.95
C ARG A 199 -1.84 -18.37 -14.69
N HIS A 200 -2.97 -19.05 -14.49
CA HIS A 200 -3.14 -19.98 -13.36
C HIS A 200 -2.03 -21.06 -13.28
N GLU A 201 -1.54 -21.52 -14.42
CA GLU A 201 -0.50 -22.56 -14.51
C GLU A 201 0.92 -22.07 -14.21
N ASP A 202 1.11 -20.75 -14.14
CA ASP A 202 2.41 -20.10 -13.90
C ASP A 202 2.55 -19.62 -12.44
N ILE A 203 1.61 -19.98 -11.55
CA ILE A 203 1.70 -19.62 -10.13
C ILE A 203 2.84 -20.40 -9.48
N HIS A 204 3.79 -19.66 -8.87
CA HIS A 204 4.92 -20.21 -8.14
C HIS A 204 4.80 -19.93 -6.63
N LEU A 205 5.30 -20.84 -5.80
CA LEU A 205 5.30 -20.75 -4.33
C LEU A 205 6.74 -20.79 -3.80
N ALA A 206 6.99 -20.16 -2.65
CA ALA A 206 8.33 -20.07 -2.06
C ALA A 206 8.70 -21.34 -1.26
N LYS A 207 9.18 -22.40 -1.92
CA LYS A 207 9.60 -23.65 -1.24
C LYS A 207 10.93 -24.22 -1.74
N ALA A 208 11.91 -24.36 -0.85
CA ALA A 208 13.15 -25.09 -1.11
C ALA A 208 12.98 -26.59 -0.80
N SER A 209 12.38 -27.35 -1.72
CA SER A 209 12.24 -28.81 -1.56
C SER A 209 13.18 -29.55 -2.49
N GLY A 210 13.67 -30.72 -2.05
CA GLY A 210 14.57 -31.58 -2.82
C GLY A 210 16.04 -31.40 -2.45
N ALA A 211 16.59 -32.36 -1.69
CA ALA A 211 17.99 -32.36 -1.32
C ALA A 211 18.91 -32.45 -2.54
N GLY A 212 20.03 -31.75 -2.48
CA GLY A 212 20.98 -31.57 -3.58
C GLY A 212 20.64 -30.42 -4.53
N ASN A 213 19.44 -29.85 -4.45
CA ASN A 213 19.09 -28.64 -5.22
C ASN A 213 20.02 -27.48 -4.85
N LYS A 214 20.40 -26.70 -5.84
CA LYS A 214 21.37 -25.61 -5.69
C LYS A 214 20.66 -24.31 -5.33
N VAL A 215 21.26 -23.58 -4.39
CA VAL A 215 20.83 -22.26 -3.97
C VAL A 215 21.66 -21.24 -4.73
N ILE A 216 21.00 -20.41 -5.53
CA ILE A 216 21.62 -19.47 -6.45
C ILE A 216 21.19 -18.05 -6.07
N LEU A 217 22.16 -17.22 -5.73
CA LEU A 217 21.96 -15.78 -5.58
C LEU A 217 22.17 -15.12 -6.94
N TYR A 218 21.22 -14.31 -7.39
CA TYR A 218 21.33 -13.62 -8.66
C TYR A 218 20.75 -12.20 -8.59
N GLY A 219 21.22 -11.32 -9.47
CA GLY A 219 20.94 -9.88 -9.44
C GLY A 219 22.20 -9.05 -9.13
N ALA A 220 22.01 -7.95 -8.40
CA ALA A 220 23.09 -7.04 -8.02
C ALA A 220 24.05 -7.65 -6.98
N ARG A 221 25.24 -7.04 -6.84
CA ARG A 221 26.26 -7.46 -5.86
C ARG A 221 25.95 -6.91 -4.47
N THR A 222 26.22 -7.70 -3.44
CA THR A 222 26.03 -7.36 -2.03
C THR A 222 27.01 -6.27 -1.58
N GLY A 223 26.50 -5.14 -1.11
CA GLY A 223 27.26 -4.03 -0.55
C GLY A 223 26.88 -3.73 0.89
N GLY A 224 27.49 -2.71 1.49
CA GLY A 224 27.20 -2.29 2.87
C GLY A 224 25.89 -1.51 3.05
N ASP A 225 24.88 -1.77 2.21
CA ASP A 225 23.65 -0.99 2.11
C ASP A 225 22.64 -1.41 3.19
N GLY A 226 22.00 -0.45 3.86
CA GLY A 226 20.87 -0.70 4.77
C GLY A 226 21.15 -1.59 5.97
N ILE A 227 22.41 -1.87 6.33
CA ILE A 227 22.77 -2.78 7.42
C ILE A 227 22.11 -2.33 8.74
N GLY A 228 21.23 -3.17 9.28
CA GLY A 228 20.49 -2.91 10.52
C GLY A 228 19.29 -1.98 10.38
N GLY A 229 18.88 -1.62 9.16
CA GLY A 229 17.69 -0.81 8.88
C GLY A 229 16.42 -1.44 9.44
N ALA A 230 16.17 -2.71 9.10
CA ALA A 230 14.99 -3.45 9.56
C ALA A 230 14.92 -3.66 11.09
N SER A 231 16.05 -3.73 11.81
CA SER A 231 16.04 -3.89 13.27
C SER A 231 16.01 -2.57 14.02
N ILE A 232 16.96 -1.66 13.73
CA ILE A 232 17.17 -0.43 14.51
C ILE A 232 16.17 0.65 14.09
N LEU A 233 16.04 0.94 12.80
CA LEU A 233 15.18 2.04 12.35
C LEU A 233 13.70 1.71 12.46
N ALA A 234 13.31 0.46 12.25
CA ALA A 234 11.90 0.05 12.28
C ALA A 234 11.35 -0.22 13.68
N SER A 235 12.20 -0.20 14.71
CA SER A 235 11.81 -0.43 16.12
C SER A 235 12.10 0.77 17.03
N GLU A 236 12.59 1.88 16.48
CA GLU A 236 12.88 3.13 17.20
C GLU A 236 12.06 4.30 16.66
N THR A 237 11.78 5.26 17.54
CA THR A 237 11.06 6.49 17.22
C THR A 237 12.04 7.62 16.95
N PHE A 238 11.70 8.59 16.09
CA PHE A 238 12.58 9.76 15.92
C PHE A 238 12.68 10.58 17.20
N ASP A 239 13.90 10.96 17.56
CA ASP A 239 14.23 11.78 18.74
C ASP A 239 14.79 13.13 18.25
N ASP A 240 14.18 14.24 18.68
CA ASP A 240 14.58 15.61 18.29
C ASP A 240 16.01 15.97 18.75
N ALA A 241 16.56 15.26 19.74
CA ALA A 241 17.85 15.56 20.35
C ALA A 241 19.03 14.72 19.84
N LYS A 242 18.78 13.67 19.04
CA LYS A 242 19.84 12.76 18.57
C LYS A 242 20.12 12.93 17.07
N PRO A 243 21.40 12.99 16.66
CA PRO A 243 21.72 12.88 15.23
C PRO A 243 21.23 11.52 14.72
N SER A 244 20.44 11.53 13.64
CA SER A 244 19.98 10.31 12.97
C SER A 244 21.19 9.40 12.72
N LYS A 245 21.20 8.18 13.27
CA LYS A 245 22.12 7.14 12.80
C LYS A 245 21.76 6.91 11.35
N ARG A 246 22.63 7.32 10.42
CA ARG A 246 22.42 7.11 8.98
C ARG A 246 23.11 5.79 8.61
N PRO A 247 22.41 4.65 8.57
CA PRO A 247 22.93 3.50 7.84
C PRO A 247 23.22 3.93 6.40
N ALA A 248 24.08 3.19 5.69
CA ALA A 248 24.35 3.50 4.29
C ALA A 248 23.02 3.50 3.52
N VAL A 249 22.71 4.65 2.92
CA VAL A 249 21.48 4.86 2.14
C VAL A 249 21.41 3.78 1.07
N GLN A 250 20.33 3.00 1.07
CA GLN A 250 20.06 2.05 0.00
C GLN A 250 19.91 2.83 -1.31
N VAL A 251 20.53 2.37 -2.39
CA VAL A 251 20.39 2.99 -3.71
C VAL A 251 19.85 1.95 -4.66
N GLY A 252 18.71 2.23 -5.26
CA GLY A 252 18.09 1.34 -6.24
C GLY A 252 18.63 1.54 -7.66
N ASP A 253 18.77 0.46 -8.41
CA ASP A 253 19.09 0.45 -9.84
C ASP A 253 17.92 -0.14 -10.66
N PRO A 254 16.97 0.69 -11.13
CA PRO A 254 15.82 0.21 -11.88
C PRO A 254 16.19 -0.44 -13.22
N PHE A 255 17.39 -0.17 -13.78
CA PHE A 255 17.82 -0.82 -15.01
C PHE A 255 18.23 -2.27 -14.76
N GLN A 256 18.95 -2.51 -13.66
CA GLN A 256 19.28 -3.87 -13.23
C GLN A 256 18.02 -4.64 -12.83
N GLU A 257 17.09 -4.01 -12.10
CA GLU A 257 15.79 -4.60 -11.76
C GLU A 257 15.05 -5.01 -13.03
N LYS A 258 15.01 -4.16 -14.07
CA LYS A 258 14.35 -4.50 -15.34
C LYS A 258 14.91 -5.78 -15.98
N LEU A 259 16.23 -5.94 -15.98
CA LEU A 259 16.89 -7.15 -16.49
C LEU A 259 16.57 -8.37 -15.62
N LEU A 260 16.52 -8.17 -14.29
CA LEU A 260 16.12 -9.20 -13.33
C LEU A 260 14.69 -9.69 -13.55
N ILE A 261 13.75 -8.80 -13.88
CA ILE A 261 12.36 -9.17 -14.24
C ILE A 261 12.36 -10.13 -15.43
N GLU A 262 12.99 -9.74 -16.54
CA GLU A 262 12.95 -10.55 -17.77
C GLU A 262 13.71 -11.88 -17.61
N CYS A 263 14.84 -11.86 -16.91
CA CYS A 263 15.59 -13.06 -16.55
C CYS A 263 14.74 -14.04 -15.73
N THR A 264 14.05 -13.55 -14.71
CA THR A 264 13.26 -14.38 -13.79
C THR A 264 12.04 -14.97 -14.50
N LEU A 265 11.33 -14.17 -15.30
CA LEU A 265 10.18 -14.64 -16.06
C LEU A 265 10.56 -15.68 -17.14
N GLU A 266 11.73 -15.57 -17.77
CA GLU A 266 12.24 -16.59 -18.70
C GLU A 266 12.60 -17.90 -17.95
N ALA A 267 13.21 -17.79 -16.76
CA ALA A 267 13.52 -18.96 -15.93
C ALA A 267 12.25 -19.71 -15.47
N PHE A 268 11.16 -18.98 -15.18
CA PHE A 268 9.86 -19.58 -14.88
C PHE A 268 9.22 -20.24 -16.09
N ALA A 269 9.23 -19.57 -17.25
CA ALA A 269 8.68 -20.12 -18.49
C ALA A 269 9.36 -21.47 -18.87
N GLU A 270 10.66 -21.61 -18.58
CA GLU A 270 11.41 -22.86 -18.78
C GLU A 270 11.33 -23.86 -17.61
N LYS A 271 10.58 -23.54 -16.55
CA LYS A 271 10.36 -24.40 -15.38
C LYS A 271 11.66 -24.81 -14.69
N LEU A 272 12.58 -23.84 -14.54
CA LEU A 272 13.90 -24.06 -13.97
C LEU A 272 13.95 -23.87 -12.45
N VAL A 273 12.99 -23.12 -11.90
CA VAL A 273 12.99 -22.70 -10.50
C VAL A 273 12.04 -23.58 -9.68
N VAL A 274 12.56 -24.16 -8.60
CA VAL A 274 11.80 -24.96 -7.63
C VAL A 274 11.20 -24.08 -6.54
N GLY A 275 11.96 -23.09 -6.09
CA GLY A 275 11.57 -22.09 -5.11
C GLY A 275 12.35 -20.81 -5.33
N ILE A 276 11.76 -19.69 -4.95
CA ILE A 276 12.33 -18.36 -5.16
C ILE A 276 12.03 -17.49 -3.94
N GLN A 277 12.90 -16.53 -3.65
CA GLN A 277 12.65 -15.48 -2.67
C GLN A 277 13.33 -14.20 -3.12
N ASP A 278 12.68 -13.05 -2.87
CA ASP A 278 13.32 -11.76 -3.01
C ASP A 278 14.28 -11.49 -1.84
N LEU A 279 15.18 -10.52 -2.01
CA LEU A 279 16.01 -10.01 -0.92
C LEU A 279 15.61 -8.56 -0.64
N GLY A 280 14.70 -8.38 0.31
CA GLY A 280 14.34 -7.09 0.91
C GLY A 280 15.01 -6.89 2.28
N ALA A 281 14.17 -6.62 3.28
CA ALA A 281 14.59 -6.49 4.67
C ALA A 281 15.32 -7.74 5.16
N ALA A 282 16.35 -7.55 6.00
CA ALA A 282 17.20 -8.64 6.50
C ALA A 282 17.98 -9.45 5.43
N GLY A 283 17.86 -9.10 4.14
CA GLY A 283 18.72 -9.59 3.06
C GLY A 283 18.84 -11.11 2.98
N LEU A 284 20.09 -11.60 2.95
CA LEU A 284 20.39 -13.03 2.88
C LEU A 284 19.89 -13.80 4.11
N SER A 285 19.82 -13.16 5.27
CA SER A 285 19.31 -13.80 6.49
C SER A 285 17.86 -14.22 6.32
N CYS A 286 17.03 -13.33 5.77
CA CYS A 286 15.62 -13.60 5.46
C CYS A 286 15.52 -14.69 4.40
N ALA A 287 16.10 -14.46 3.23
CA ALA A 287 15.96 -15.36 2.09
C ALA A 287 16.40 -16.79 2.40
N THR A 288 17.53 -16.98 3.08
CA THR A 288 18.04 -18.34 3.40
C THR A 288 17.25 -19.02 4.51
N SER A 289 16.85 -18.30 5.56
CA SER A 289 16.11 -18.89 6.68
C SER A 289 14.67 -19.23 6.31
N GLU A 290 13.98 -18.38 5.54
CA GLU A 290 12.62 -18.65 5.09
C GLU A 290 12.56 -19.77 4.05
N LEU A 291 13.44 -19.75 3.04
CA LEU A 291 13.51 -20.83 2.05
C LEU A 291 13.80 -22.17 2.73
N ALA A 292 14.76 -22.22 3.66
CA ALA A 292 15.08 -23.43 4.42
C ALA A 292 13.90 -23.86 5.31
N SER A 293 13.25 -22.94 6.00
CA SER A 293 12.15 -23.28 6.92
C SER A 293 10.87 -23.72 6.19
N ASN A 294 10.59 -23.19 4.99
CA ASN A 294 9.43 -23.57 4.19
C ASN A 294 9.69 -24.85 3.35
N GLY A 295 10.95 -25.30 3.33
CA GLY A 295 11.42 -26.48 2.63
C GLY A 295 11.20 -27.79 3.37
N SER A 296 11.66 -28.89 2.76
CA SER A 296 11.60 -30.24 3.33
C SER A 296 12.91 -30.70 3.96
N GLY A 297 13.95 -29.85 3.97
CA GLY A 297 15.29 -30.17 4.43
C GLY A 297 16.07 -28.92 4.84
N GLY A 298 17.31 -29.10 5.27
CA GLY A 298 18.21 -28.04 5.69
C GLY A 298 18.84 -27.30 4.51
N MET A 299 19.74 -26.37 4.81
CA MET A 299 20.44 -25.60 3.78
C MET A 299 21.87 -25.36 4.23
N ARG A 300 22.82 -25.56 3.31
CA ARG A 300 24.22 -25.20 3.50
C ARG A 300 24.59 -24.07 2.56
N VAL A 301 25.13 -22.99 3.10
CA VAL A 301 25.56 -21.80 2.35
C VAL A 301 27.04 -21.54 2.59
N GLU A 302 27.78 -21.28 1.52
CA GLU A 302 29.17 -20.83 1.55
C GLU A 302 29.18 -19.32 1.30
N LEU A 303 29.43 -18.55 2.36
CA LEU A 303 29.33 -17.09 2.29
C LEU A 303 30.44 -16.49 1.39
N ASP A 304 31.56 -17.19 1.22
CA ASP A 304 32.67 -16.84 0.31
C ASP A 304 32.24 -16.71 -1.15
N ASP A 305 31.17 -17.40 -1.54
CA ASP A 305 30.66 -17.41 -2.91
C ASP A 305 29.68 -16.25 -3.18
N VAL A 306 29.27 -15.50 -2.15
CA VAL A 306 28.38 -14.34 -2.32
C VAL A 306 29.10 -13.22 -3.09
N PRO A 307 28.57 -12.73 -4.23
CA PRO A 307 29.19 -11.64 -4.97
C PRO A 307 29.16 -10.33 -4.17
N LEU A 308 30.33 -9.81 -3.80
CA LEU A 308 30.46 -8.57 -3.04
C LEU A 308 30.80 -7.36 -3.93
N ARG A 309 30.19 -6.22 -3.62
CA ARG A 309 30.61 -4.89 -4.12
C ARG A 309 31.78 -4.33 -3.29
N ASP A 310 31.78 -4.66 -2.00
CA ASP A 310 32.84 -4.32 -1.05
C ASP A 310 33.38 -5.60 -0.40
N SER A 311 34.64 -5.94 -0.66
CA SER A 311 35.29 -7.12 -0.10
C SER A 311 35.68 -6.99 1.37
N THR A 312 35.44 -5.84 2.00
CA THR A 312 35.76 -5.58 3.41
C THR A 312 34.63 -5.91 4.37
N LEU A 313 33.45 -6.24 3.85
CA LEU A 313 32.27 -6.57 4.65
C LEU A 313 32.54 -7.77 5.56
N SER A 314 32.10 -7.67 6.80
CA SER A 314 32.10 -8.78 7.74
C SER A 314 30.99 -9.79 7.41
N PRO A 315 31.06 -11.04 7.92
CA PRO A 315 30.00 -12.01 7.72
C PRO A 315 28.62 -11.52 8.18
N GLU A 316 28.57 -10.79 9.30
CA GLU A 316 27.35 -10.17 9.81
C GLU A 316 26.78 -9.14 8.84
N GLU A 317 27.64 -8.28 8.29
CA GLU A 317 27.26 -7.24 7.32
C GLU A 317 26.76 -7.84 5.99
N ILE A 318 27.38 -8.94 5.52
CA ILE A 318 26.92 -9.65 4.31
C ILE A 318 25.52 -10.24 4.52
N LEU A 319 25.28 -10.85 5.70
CA LEU A 319 24.00 -11.47 6.04
C LEU A 319 22.87 -10.46 6.24
N MET A 320 23.19 -9.28 6.80
CA MET A 320 22.22 -8.20 7.07
C MET A 320 22.08 -7.19 5.94
N SER A 321 22.90 -7.26 4.89
CA SER A 321 22.88 -6.30 3.79
C SER A 321 21.53 -6.29 3.07
N GLU A 322 20.97 -5.10 2.94
CA GLU A 322 19.71 -4.81 2.23
C GLU A 322 19.99 -4.17 0.86
N SER A 323 21.10 -4.55 0.21
CA SER A 323 21.36 -4.19 -1.18
C SER A 323 20.19 -4.62 -2.08
N GLN A 324 19.80 -3.73 -2.98
CA GLN A 324 18.61 -3.87 -3.81
C GLN A 324 18.85 -4.79 -5.02
N GLU A 325 17.79 -5.06 -5.80
CA GLU A 325 17.83 -5.83 -7.05
C GLU A 325 18.46 -7.23 -6.94
N ARG A 326 18.14 -7.97 -5.87
CA ARG A 326 18.64 -9.32 -5.62
C ARG A 326 17.50 -10.30 -5.39
N MET A 327 17.69 -11.52 -5.88
CA MET A 327 16.77 -12.66 -5.73
C MET A 327 17.57 -13.93 -5.40
N CYS A 328 16.95 -14.86 -4.69
CA CYS A 328 17.49 -16.18 -4.36
C CYS A 328 16.62 -17.25 -5.01
N ALA A 329 17.21 -18.15 -5.79
CA ALA A 329 16.50 -19.24 -6.46
C ALA A 329 17.03 -20.61 -6.04
N VAL A 330 16.14 -21.59 -5.95
CA VAL A 330 16.45 -23.00 -5.75
C VAL A 330 16.26 -23.73 -7.07
N VAL A 331 17.32 -24.36 -7.58
CA VAL A 331 17.37 -24.95 -8.93
C VAL A 331 17.88 -26.39 -8.88
N GLU A 332 17.24 -27.29 -9.62
CA GLU A 332 17.67 -28.69 -9.72
C GLU A 332 19.05 -28.79 -10.40
N PRO A 333 19.95 -29.69 -9.96
CA PRO A 333 21.34 -29.75 -10.44
C PRO A 333 21.51 -29.86 -11.95
N ASP A 334 20.61 -30.58 -12.63
CA ASP A 334 20.62 -30.77 -14.09
C ASP A 334 20.11 -29.55 -14.86
N LYS A 335 19.48 -28.58 -14.17
CA LYS A 335 18.95 -27.33 -14.74
C LYS A 335 19.83 -26.11 -14.47
N VAL A 336 20.83 -26.23 -13.58
CA VAL A 336 21.71 -25.11 -13.18
C VAL A 336 22.41 -24.47 -14.39
N GLU A 337 22.98 -25.27 -15.30
CA GLU A 337 23.67 -24.73 -16.48
C GLU A 337 22.73 -23.89 -17.35
N ARG A 338 21.47 -24.34 -17.51
CA ARG A 338 20.48 -23.60 -18.28
C ARG A 338 20.07 -22.31 -17.58
N PHE A 339 19.87 -22.36 -16.26
CA PHE A 339 19.54 -21.18 -15.46
C PHE A 339 20.64 -20.12 -15.57
N LEU A 340 21.90 -20.50 -15.38
CA LEU A 340 23.05 -19.58 -15.48
C LEU A 340 23.18 -18.99 -16.90
N ALA A 341 22.90 -19.77 -17.95
CA ALA A 341 22.91 -19.28 -19.32
C ALA A 341 21.80 -18.25 -19.59
N ILE A 342 20.64 -18.34 -18.93
CA ILE A 342 19.59 -17.31 -19.00
C ILE A 342 20.05 -16.05 -18.27
N CYS A 343 20.65 -16.18 -17.09
CA CYS A 343 21.21 -15.04 -16.36
C CYS A 343 22.27 -14.31 -17.20
N GLU A 344 23.20 -15.04 -17.83
CA GLU A 344 24.20 -14.46 -18.73
C GLU A 344 23.57 -13.75 -19.93
N LYS A 345 22.55 -14.34 -20.55
CA LYS A 345 21.81 -13.73 -21.67
C LYS A 345 21.25 -12.34 -21.32
N TRP A 346 20.74 -12.19 -20.10
CA TRP A 346 20.14 -10.94 -19.62
C TRP A 346 21.12 -10.03 -18.89
N ASP A 347 22.42 -10.35 -18.88
CA ASP A 347 23.46 -9.61 -18.13
C ASP A 347 23.15 -9.51 -16.62
N VAL A 348 22.60 -10.59 -16.07
CA VAL A 348 22.30 -10.72 -14.63
C VAL A 348 23.38 -11.60 -14.00
N THR A 349 24.08 -11.07 -12.98
CA THR A 349 25.07 -11.86 -12.23
C THR A 349 24.35 -12.97 -11.46
N ALA A 350 24.86 -14.19 -11.52
CA ALA A 350 24.31 -15.33 -10.78
C ALA A 350 25.44 -16.24 -10.26
N THR A 351 25.36 -16.63 -8.99
CA THR A 351 26.33 -17.51 -8.34
C THR A 351 25.62 -18.56 -7.51
N VAL A 352 26.05 -19.82 -7.65
CA VAL A 352 25.66 -20.89 -6.73
C VAL A 352 26.36 -20.63 -5.40
N ILE A 353 25.59 -20.31 -4.37
CA ILE A 353 26.11 -19.99 -3.03
C ILE A 353 25.89 -21.12 -2.03
N GLY A 354 25.17 -22.17 -2.42
CA GLY A 354 24.81 -23.24 -1.49
C GLY A 354 24.00 -24.37 -2.09
N GLU A 355 23.52 -25.25 -1.22
CA GLU A 355 22.67 -26.37 -1.56
C GLU A 355 21.68 -26.72 -0.45
N VAL A 356 20.52 -27.26 -0.85
CA VAL A 356 19.55 -27.88 0.06
C VAL A 356 20.10 -29.22 0.53
N THR A 357 20.07 -29.47 1.83
CA THR A 357 20.61 -30.68 2.45
C THR A 357 19.50 -31.61 2.94
N ASP A 358 19.84 -32.87 3.19
CA ASP A 358 18.92 -33.85 3.83
C ASP A 358 18.73 -33.61 5.35
N GLY A 359 19.41 -32.62 5.92
CA GLY A 359 19.33 -32.29 7.35
C GLY A 359 18.11 -31.43 7.70
N ASP A 360 18.14 -30.83 8.89
CA ASP A 360 17.12 -29.88 9.39
C ASP A 360 17.73 -28.53 9.82
N ARG A 361 19.01 -28.32 9.52
CA ARG A 361 19.79 -27.15 9.94
C ARG A 361 20.05 -26.20 8.78
N LEU A 362 20.06 -24.91 9.09
CA LEU A 362 20.70 -23.89 8.27
C LEU A 362 22.14 -23.72 8.75
N GLU A 363 23.08 -24.13 7.90
CA GLU A 363 24.52 -24.04 8.16
C GLU A 363 25.16 -23.03 7.19
N ILE A 364 25.81 -22.00 7.73
CA ILE A 364 26.54 -21.01 6.93
C ILE A 364 28.02 -21.06 7.29
N TYR A 365 28.85 -21.14 6.26
CA TYR A 365 30.30 -21.25 6.36
C TYR A 365 30.98 -19.98 5.84
N TRP A 366 32.10 -19.61 6.46
CA TRP A 366 32.97 -18.53 6.01
C TRP A 366 34.43 -18.91 6.21
N HIS A 367 35.22 -18.82 5.16
CA HIS A 367 36.60 -19.28 5.08
C HIS A 367 36.78 -20.72 5.59
N GLY A 368 35.81 -21.59 5.29
CA GLY A 368 35.78 -23.00 5.69
C GLY A 368 35.36 -23.27 7.14
N GLU A 369 35.07 -22.23 7.93
CA GLU A 369 34.62 -22.35 9.32
C GLU A 369 33.10 -22.17 9.42
N LYS A 370 32.43 -22.96 10.25
CA LYS A 370 30.98 -22.85 10.48
C LYS A 370 30.68 -21.67 11.40
N ILE A 371 30.01 -20.66 10.88
CA ILE A 371 29.66 -19.42 11.59
C ILE A 371 28.17 -19.34 11.98
N VAL A 372 27.31 -20.11 11.31
CA VAL A 372 25.89 -20.25 11.65
C VAL A 372 25.54 -21.73 11.68
N ASP A 373 24.86 -22.16 12.74
CA ASP A 373 24.21 -23.46 12.86
C ASP A 373 22.92 -23.30 13.65
N VAL A 374 21.81 -23.12 12.94
CA VAL A 374 20.49 -22.82 13.52
C VAL A 374 19.40 -23.72 12.97
N ASP A 375 18.32 -23.85 13.73
CA ASP A 375 17.06 -24.33 13.17
C ASP A 375 16.50 -23.15 12.37
N PRO A 376 16.29 -23.26 11.05
CA PRO A 376 15.82 -22.14 10.25
C PRO A 376 14.46 -21.61 10.74
N LYS A 377 13.63 -22.47 11.34
CA LYS A 377 12.30 -22.10 11.84
C LYS A 377 12.36 -21.18 13.03
N THR A 378 13.37 -21.33 13.89
CA THR A 378 13.53 -20.47 15.07
C THR A 378 13.94 -19.04 14.69
N VAL A 379 14.63 -18.90 13.56
CA VAL A 379 14.98 -17.60 12.98
C VAL A 379 13.78 -16.98 12.24
N ALA A 380 13.14 -17.73 11.34
CA ALA A 380 12.11 -17.20 10.45
C ALA A 380 10.72 -17.06 11.10
N HIS A 381 10.24 -18.06 11.84
CA HIS A 381 8.82 -18.16 12.22
C HIS A 381 8.55 -18.07 13.72
N GLU A 382 9.50 -18.49 14.56
CA GLU A 382 9.31 -18.57 16.02
C GLU A 382 9.83 -17.34 16.79
N GLY A 383 9.92 -16.20 16.10
CA GLY A 383 10.16 -14.91 16.73
C GLY A 383 9.18 -14.57 17.86
N PRO A 384 9.47 -13.53 18.67
CA PRO A 384 8.62 -13.12 19.77
C PRO A 384 7.22 -12.77 19.28
N VAL A 385 6.22 -13.04 20.13
CA VAL A 385 4.84 -12.61 19.91
C VAL A 385 4.39 -11.94 21.20
N TYR A 386 4.07 -10.66 21.11
CA TYR A 386 3.69 -9.84 22.24
C TYR A 386 2.18 -9.63 22.29
N GLU A 387 1.61 -9.88 23.46
CA GLU A 387 0.29 -9.37 23.82
C GLU A 387 0.48 -8.01 24.51
N ARG A 388 0.74 -6.98 23.69
CA ARG A 388 0.96 -5.61 24.19
C ARG A 388 -0.30 -5.14 24.95
N PRO A 389 -0.15 -4.45 26.10
CA PRO A 389 -1.29 -3.83 26.75
C PRO A 389 -1.87 -2.76 25.83
N TYR A 390 -3.20 -2.71 25.72
CA TYR A 390 -3.88 -1.65 24.99
C TYR A 390 -5.15 -1.21 25.73
N ALA A 391 -5.44 0.08 25.66
CA ALA A 391 -6.58 0.69 26.33
C ALA A 391 -7.08 1.90 25.54
N ARG A 392 -8.41 2.04 25.43
CA ARG A 392 -9.02 3.23 24.82
C ARG A 392 -8.56 4.49 25.56
N PRO A 393 -8.02 5.50 24.86
CA PRO A 393 -7.51 6.69 25.53
C PRO A 393 -8.63 7.51 26.18
N ALA A 394 -8.32 8.12 27.33
CA ALA A 394 -9.27 8.95 28.07
C ALA A 394 -9.73 10.22 27.31
N TRP A 395 -8.95 10.67 26.32
CA TRP A 395 -9.29 11.84 25.50
C TRP A 395 -10.29 11.54 24.36
N GLN A 396 -10.56 10.26 24.05
CA GLN A 396 -11.38 9.88 22.90
C GLN A 396 -12.80 10.45 22.96
N ASP A 397 -13.45 10.41 24.13
CA ASP A 397 -14.82 10.92 24.30
C ASP A 397 -14.90 12.43 24.11
N ALA A 398 -13.90 13.16 24.57
CA ALA A 398 -13.85 14.61 24.40
C ALA A 398 -13.68 14.99 22.92
N LEU A 399 -12.81 14.27 22.20
CA LEU A 399 -12.61 14.43 20.76
C LEU A 399 -13.90 14.14 19.98
N GLN A 400 -14.60 13.04 20.30
CA GLN A 400 -15.85 12.67 19.65
C GLN A 400 -17.02 13.61 19.98
N ALA A 401 -17.03 14.22 21.18
CA ALA A 401 -18.06 15.18 21.59
C ALA A 401 -17.89 16.58 20.95
N ASP A 402 -16.71 16.89 20.42
CA ASP A 402 -16.38 18.17 19.78
C ASP A 402 -16.89 18.24 18.33
N ASP A 403 -18.22 18.10 18.21
CA ASP A 403 -18.95 17.95 16.96
C ASP A 403 -18.81 19.16 16.01
N ALA A 404 -18.33 18.88 14.80
CA ALA A 404 -18.19 19.84 13.70
C ALA A 404 -19.52 20.51 13.30
N ASN A 405 -20.67 19.91 13.61
CA ASN A 405 -21.98 20.51 13.38
C ASN A 405 -22.22 21.81 14.16
N LYS A 406 -21.43 22.07 15.20
CA LYS A 406 -21.47 23.30 16.01
C LYS A 406 -20.70 24.47 15.36
N LEU A 407 -19.90 24.19 14.33
CA LEU A 407 -19.09 25.20 13.64
C LEU A 407 -19.98 26.17 12.84
N ALA A 408 -19.46 27.37 12.60
CA ALA A 408 -20.21 28.42 11.91
C ALA A 408 -20.38 28.10 10.43
N ARG A 409 -21.64 27.97 9.99
CA ARG A 409 -22.03 27.71 8.60
C ARG A 409 -22.13 29.00 7.78
N PRO A 410 -21.99 28.93 6.45
CA PRO A 410 -22.25 30.07 5.58
C PRO A 410 -23.71 30.51 5.70
N ALA A 411 -23.96 31.81 5.90
CA ALA A 411 -25.30 32.36 6.12
C ALA A 411 -26.09 32.60 4.82
N ASN A 412 -25.41 32.60 3.67
CA ASN A 412 -25.99 32.92 2.37
C ASN A 412 -25.15 32.34 1.23
N GLY A 413 -25.68 32.41 0.00
CA GLY A 413 -25.04 31.87 -1.19
C GLY A 413 -23.67 32.48 -1.53
N ALA A 414 -23.38 33.73 -1.14
CA ALA A 414 -22.08 34.34 -1.38
C ALA A 414 -20.99 33.74 -0.47
N GLU A 415 -21.30 33.54 0.81
CA GLU A 415 -20.41 32.84 1.75
C GLU A 415 -20.25 31.36 1.36
N LEU A 416 -21.32 30.72 0.87
CA LEU A 416 -21.27 29.35 0.37
C LEU A 416 -20.30 29.25 -0.83
N ARG A 417 -20.40 30.19 -1.79
CA ARG A 417 -19.48 30.30 -2.94
C ARG A 417 -18.03 30.46 -2.49
N GLU A 418 -17.77 31.32 -1.50
CA GLU A 418 -16.43 31.54 -0.96
C GLU A 418 -15.85 30.26 -0.34
N GLN A 419 -16.65 29.54 0.46
CA GLN A 419 -16.20 28.30 1.08
C GLN A 419 -15.96 27.18 0.05
N VAL A 420 -16.76 27.11 -1.03
CA VAL A 420 -16.51 26.17 -2.13
C VAL A 420 -15.15 26.45 -2.78
N LEU A 421 -14.87 27.71 -3.14
CA LEU A 421 -13.57 28.07 -3.73
C LEU A 421 -12.40 27.81 -2.77
N LYS A 422 -12.59 28.06 -1.47
CA LYS A 422 -11.58 27.79 -0.45
C LYS A 422 -11.30 26.29 -0.31
N LEU A 423 -12.34 25.46 -0.31
CA LEU A 423 -12.23 24.00 -0.23
C LEU A 423 -11.49 23.44 -1.46
N VAL A 424 -12.00 23.73 -2.66
CA VAL A 424 -11.45 23.24 -3.94
C VAL A 424 -10.00 23.67 -4.15
N GLY A 425 -9.63 24.86 -3.67
CA GLY A 425 -8.26 25.37 -3.72
C GLY A 425 -7.35 24.90 -2.58
N SER A 426 -7.82 24.04 -1.68
CA SER A 426 -7.00 23.53 -0.57
C SER A 426 -6.07 22.41 -1.05
N PRO A 427 -4.88 22.21 -0.44
CA PRO A 427 -3.92 21.21 -0.91
C PRO A 427 -4.46 19.78 -1.04
N ASN A 428 -5.36 19.37 -0.13
CA ASN A 428 -5.96 18.03 -0.15
C ASN A 428 -7.02 17.86 -1.23
N GLN A 429 -7.70 18.93 -1.65
CA GLN A 429 -8.76 18.89 -2.67
C GLN A 429 -8.33 19.43 -4.04
N ALA A 430 -7.17 20.08 -4.11
CA ALA A 430 -6.61 20.61 -5.35
C ALA A 430 -6.09 19.50 -6.27
N SER A 431 -5.93 19.83 -7.55
CA SER A 431 -5.37 18.92 -8.56
C SER A 431 -4.01 18.38 -8.13
N LYS A 432 -3.87 17.05 -8.19
CA LYS A 432 -2.60 16.36 -7.96
C LYS A 432 -1.73 16.26 -9.22
N SER A 433 -2.12 16.94 -10.32
CA SER A 433 -1.44 16.85 -11.62
C SER A 433 0.04 17.24 -11.59
N TRP A 434 0.44 18.16 -10.70
CA TRP A 434 1.87 18.49 -10.53
C TRP A 434 2.69 17.26 -10.12
N ILE A 435 2.11 16.37 -9.30
CA ILE A 435 2.72 15.11 -8.87
C ILE A 435 2.61 14.08 -9.99
N THR A 436 1.39 13.77 -10.41
CA THR A 436 1.12 12.60 -11.28
C THR A 436 1.63 12.77 -12.72
N SER A 437 1.79 14.01 -13.22
CA SER A 437 2.36 14.27 -14.55
C SER A 437 3.85 13.91 -14.68
N GLN A 438 4.52 13.64 -13.56
CA GLN A 438 5.92 13.21 -13.52
C GLN A 438 6.06 11.68 -13.65
N TYR A 439 4.94 10.95 -13.59
CA TYR A 439 4.89 9.50 -13.74
C TYR A 439 4.41 9.14 -15.16
N ASP A 440 5.03 8.12 -15.74
CA ASP A 440 4.48 7.47 -16.92
C ASP A 440 3.17 6.77 -16.53
N HIS A 441 2.17 6.89 -17.39
CA HIS A 441 0.87 6.22 -17.23
C HIS A 441 0.40 5.56 -18.54
N PHE A 442 1.26 5.44 -19.55
CA PHE A 442 0.91 4.91 -20.89
C PHE A 442 1.78 3.75 -21.35
N VAL A 443 2.94 3.53 -20.76
CA VAL A 443 3.88 2.46 -21.13
C VAL A 443 3.16 1.12 -21.13
N GLN A 444 3.56 0.25 -22.07
CA GLN A 444 2.88 -1.01 -22.43
C GLN A 444 1.52 -0.87 -23.14
N GLY A 445 0.91 0.33 -23.19
CA GLY A 445 -0.31 0.61 -23.97
C GLY A 445 -1.59 -0.03 -23.43
N ASN A 446 -1.58 -0.44 -22.16
CA ASN A 446 -2.67 -1.17 -21.52
C ASN A 446 -3.45 -0.35 -20.49
N THR A 447 -2.98 0.84 -20.12
CA THR A 447 -3.73 1.75 -19.25
C THR A 447 -5.02 2.18 -19.93
N VAL A 448 -6.11 2.10 -19.17
CA VAL A 448 -7.48 2.37 -19.60
C VAL A 448 -8.07 3.55 -18.84
N LEU A 449 -7.86 3.57 -17.51
CA LEU A 449 -8.10 4.70 -16.61
C LEU A 449 -6.85 4.87 -15.75
N ALA A 450 -6.50 6.11 -15.45
CA ALA A 450 -5.44 6.50 -14.52
C ALA A 450 -5.84 7.81 -13.86
N GLN A 451 -5.07 8.32 -12.91
CA GLN A 451 -5.39 9.56 -12.19
C GLN A 451 -5.78 10.69 -13.16
N PRO A 452 -6.84 11.47 -12.88
CA PRO A 452 -7.60 11.57 -11.64
C PRO A 452 -8.92 10.77 -11.64
N GLU A 453 -9.00 9.62 -12.30
CA GLU A 453 -10.20 8.76 -12.21
C GLU A 453 -10.26 8.08 -10.82
N ASP A 454 -11.46 7.69 -10.37
CA ASP A 454 -11.69 7.05 -9.05
C ASP A 454 -10.81 5.82 -8.79
N ALA A 455 -10.53 5.03 -9.84
CA ALA A 455 -9.62 3.89 -9.77
C ALA A 455 -8.76 3.79 -11.03
N GLY A 456 -7.50 3.38 -10.84
CA GLY A 456 -6.62 3.03 -11.94
C GLY A 456 -7.05 1.72 -12.58
N MET A 457 -7.11 1.65 -13.92
CA MET A 457 -7.56 0.47 -14.65
C MET A 457 -6.60 0.12 -15.79
N ILE A 458 -6.24 -1.17 -15.88
CA ILE A 458 -5.43 -1.72 -16.96
C ILE A 458 -6.14 -2.88 -17.66
N ARG A 459 -5.94 -2.99 -18.97
CA ARG A 459 -6.33 -4.16 -19.76
C ARG A 459 -5.26 -5.24 -19.63
N ILE A 460 -5.66 -6.44 -19.24
CA ILE A 460 -4.75 -7.58 -19.07
C ILE A 460 -4.82 -8.60 -20.20
N ASP A 461 -5.93 -8.63 -20.95
CA ASP A 461 -6.05 -9.42 -22.17
C ASP A 461 -6.63 -8.59 -23.33
N PRO A 462 -5.85 -8.37 -24.42
CA PRO A 462 -6.34 -7.64 -25.59
C PRO A 462 -7.41 -8.40 -26.39
N ALA A 463 -7.48 -9.74 -26.28
CA ALA A 463 -8.42 -10.52 -27.08
C ALA A 463 -9.86 -10.44 -26.54
N SER A 464 -10.04 -10.65 -25.24
CA SER A 464 -11.34 -10.54 -24.57
C SER A 464 -11.69 -9.11 -24.15
N GLY A 465 -10.68 -8.28 -23.89
CA GLY A 465 -10.86 -6.98 -23.24
C GLY A 465 -10.86 -7.06 -21.70
N LEU A 466 -10.55 -8.21 -21.11
CA LEU A 466 -10.44 -8.38 -19.66
C LEU A 466 -9.46 -7.36 -19.06
N GLY A 467 -9.83 -6.78 -17.93
CA GLY A 467 -9.01 -5.82 -17.20
C GLY A 467 -9.18 -5.91 -15.70
N VAL A 468 -8.30 -5.22 -15.00
CA VAL A 468 -8.36 -5.04 -13.55
C VAL A 468 -8.30 -3.56 -13.20
N ALA A 469 -8.93 -3.22 -12.07
CA ALA A 469 -8.91 -1.90 -11.49
C ALA A 469 -8.37 -1.94 -10.05
N ILE A 470 -7.76 -0.86 -9.59
CA ILE A 470 -7.30 -0.72 -8.22
C ILE A 470 -7.61 0.70 -7.70
N ALA A 471 -8.08 0.77 -6.46
CA ALA A 471 -8.17 2.00 -5.70
C ALA A 471 -7.47 1.82 -4.35
N THR A 472 -6.95 2.91 -3.79
CA THR A 472 -6.31 2.94 -2.48
C THR A 472 -6.89 4.10 -1.70
N ASP A 473 -7.32 3.87 -0.46
CA ASP A 473 -7.91 4.90 0.40
C ASP A 473 -7.49 4.71 1.86
N GLY A 474 -7.31 5.81 2.59
CA GLY A 474 -6.84 5.77 3.97
C GLY A 474 -6.93 7.11 4.68
N ASN A 475 -8.15 7.52 5.06
CA ASN A 475 -8.38 8.77 5.78
C ASN A 475 -8.02 8.65 7.28
N GLY A 476 -6.81 9.12 7.62
CA GLY A 476 -6.32 9.09 8.99
C GLY A 476 -7.13 9.96 9.97
N ARG A 477 -7.84 10.99 9.50
CA ARG A 477 -8.67 11.85 10.36
C ARG A 477 -9.88 11.07 10.86
N TYR A 478 -10.55 10.31 10.00
CA TYR A 478 -11.64 9.43 10.41
C TYR A 478 -11.17 8.36 11.40
N ALA A 479 -10.05 7.70 11.10
CA ALA A 479 -9.47 6.70 12.00
C ALA A 479 -9.00 7.30 13.35
N LYS A 480 -8.62 8.58 13.39
CA LYS A 480 -8.34 9.28 14.66
C LYS A 480 -9.61 9.49 15.49
N LEU A 481 -10.73 9.82 14.84
CA LEU A 481 -12.03 10.02 15.50
C LEU A 481 -12.67 8.71 15.97
N ASP A 482 -12.54 7.64 15.16
CA ASP A 482 -12.94 6.29 15.51
C ASP A 482 -12.13 5.28 14.67
N PRO A 483 -11.17 4.54 15.24
CA PRO A 483 -10.31 3.65 14.48
C PRO A 483 -11.05 2.47 13.84
N TYR A 484 -12.12 1.98 14.46
CA TYR A 484 -12.91 0.87 13.91
C TYR A 484 -13.68 1.33 12.67
N HIS A 485 -14.47 2.41 12.81
CA HIS A 485 -15.25 2.94 11.70
C HIS A 485 -14.37 3.59 10.64
N GLY A 486 -13.26 4.23 11.01
CA GLY A 486 -12.30 4.80 10.06
C GLY A 486 -11.67 3.76 9.14
N ALA A 487 -11.33 2.57 9.66
CA ALA A 487 -10.86 1.46 8.83
C ALA A 487 -11.96 0.92 7.89
N GLN A 488 -13.21 0.86 8.35
CA GLN A 488 -14.34 0.48 7.50
C GLN A 488 -14.66 1.51 6.43
N LEU A 489 -14.49 2.81 6.72
CA LEU A 489 -14.65 3.89 5.75
C LEU A 489 -13.58 3.81 4.65
N ALA A 490 -12.31 3.58 5.02
CA ALA A 490 -11.25 3.37 4.04
C ALA A 490 -11.55 2.17 3.11
N LEU A 491 -12.03 1.05 3.68
CA LEU A 491 -12.48 -0.10 2.89
C LEU A 491 -13.66 0.25 1.97
N ALA A 492 -14.67 0.93 2.50
CA ALA A 492 -15.88 1.31 1.78
C ALA A 492 -15.56 2.24 0.60
N GLU A 493 -14.68 3.22 0.81
CA GLU A 493 -14.24 4.17 -0.19
C GLU A 493 -13.49 3.46 -1.34
N SER A 494 -12.46 2.66 -1.04
CA SER A 494 -11.75 1.88 -2.08
C SER A 494 -12.65 0.92 -2.83
N TYR A 495 -13.58 0.27 -2.11
CA TYR A 495 -14.56 -0.63 -2.72
C TYR A 495 -15.48 0.13 -3.69
N ARG A 496 -15.94 1.31 -3.30
CA ARG A 496 -16.81 2.18 -4.10
C ARG A 496 -16.07 2.79 -5.29
N ASN A 497 -14.83 3.24 -5.11
CA ASN A 497 -13.97 3.78 -6.17
C ASN A 497 -13.76 2.76 -7.30
N VAL A 498 -13.44 1.51 -6.94
CA VAL A 498 -13.37 0.41 -7.92
C VAL A 498 -14.71 0.21 -8.63
N ALA A 499 -15.82 0.18 -7.88
CA ALA A 499 -17.15 -0.03 -8.45
C ALA A 499 -17.64 1.12 -9.35
N ALA A 500 -17.26 2.37 -9.05
CA ALA A 500 -17.58 3.55 -9.84
C ALA A 500 -17.01 3.46 -11.26
N THR A 501 -15.87 2.80 -11.45
CA THR A 501 -15.31 2.54 -12.79
C THR A 501 -16.03 1.44 -13.58
N GLY A 502 -17.00 0.74 -12.95
CA GLY A 502 -17.71 -0.40 -13.52
C GLY A 502 -17.05 -1.76 -13.24
N ALA A 503 -15.91 -1.79 -12.56
CA ALA A 503 -15.24 -3.02 -12.15
C ALA A 503 -15.90 -3.63 -10.90
N LYS A 504 -15.89 -4.95 -10.78
CA LYS A 504 -16.36 -5.65 -9.58
C LYS A 504 -15.22 -5.76 -8.56
N PRO A 505 -15.35 -5.20 -7.35
CA PRO A 505 -14.39 -5.42 -6.26
C PRO A 505 -14.23 -6.90 -5.95
N LEU A 506 -12.99 -7.33 -5.69
CA LEU A 506 -12.63 -8.75 -5.61
C LEU A 506 -11.85 -9.10 -4.34
N ALA A 507 -10.85 -8.31 -4.00
CA ALA A 507 -9.92 -8.61 -2.91
C ALA A 507 -9.27 -7.34 -2.35
N VAL A 508 -8.71 -7.46 -1.15
CA VAL A 508 -8.11 -6.38 -0.38
C VAL A 508 -6.63 -6.65 -0.10
N SER A 509 -5.80 -5.63 -0.21
CA SER A 509 -4.49 -5.56 0.46
C SER A 509 -4.47 -4.34 1.37
N ASP A 510 -3.75 -4.41 2.49
CA ASP A 510 -3.70 -3.30 3.46
C ASP A 510 -2.27 -2.91 3.81
N CYS A 511 -2.07 -1.62 4.10
CA CYS A 511 -0.83 -1.09 4.65
C CYS A 511 -1.14 -0.27 5.90
N LEU A 512 -0.92 -0.86 7.07
CA LEU A 512 -1.33 -0.34 8.37
C LEU A 512 -0.23 0.53 8.97
N ASN A 513 -0.42 1.85 8.98
CA ASN A 513 0.56 2.82 9.45
C ASN A 513 0.13 3.42 10.80
N PHE A 514 0.89 3.13 11.86
CA PHE A 514 0.59 3.54 13.23
C PHE A 514 1.86 3.97 13.99
N GLY A 515 1.66 4.66 15.12
CA GLY A 515 2.73 5.02 16.04
C GLY A 515 3.32 3.82 16.79
N SER A 516 3.98 4.06 17.92
CA SER A 516 4.58 3.01 18.73
C SER A 516 3.52 2.09 19.36
N PRO A 517 3.64 0.75 19.20
CA PRO A 517 2.74 -0.22 19.83
C PRO A 517 2.96 -0.36 21.34
N GLU A 518 3.97 0.34 21.88
CA GLU A 518 4.24 0.36 23.31
C GLU A 518 3.33 1.35 24.06
N ASP A 519 2.73 2.30 23.37
CA ASP A 519 1.65 3.14 23.90
C ASP A 519 0.31 2.37 23.85
N PRO A 520 -0.33 2.12 25.01
CA PRO A 520 -1.62 1.43 25.05
C PRO A 520 -2.73 2.08 24.22
N ALA A 521 -2.70 3.40 24.04
CA ALA A 521 -3.69 4.11 23.24
C ALA A 521 -3.49 3.85 21.75
N VAL A 522 -2.25 3.91 21.26
CA VAL A 522 -1.90 3.60 19.87
C VAL A 522 -2.19 2.14 19.55
N MET A 523 -1.80 1.23 20.46
CA MET A 523 -2.08 -0.20 20.28
C MET A 523 -3.59 -0.49 20.27
N TRP A 524 -4.40 0.26 21.02
CA TRP A 524 -5.86 0.15 20.97
C TRP A 524 -6.40 0.64 19.63
N GLN A 525 -5.90 1.75 19.10
CA GLN A 525 -6.27 2.23 17.76
C GLN A 525 -5.92 1.20 16.68
N PHE A 526 -4.73 0.60 16.75
CA PHE A 526 -4.32 -0.46 15.84
C PHE A 526 -5.25 -1.68 15.92
N ALA A 527 -5.50 -2.18 17.13
CA ALA A 527 -6.36 -3.36 17.34
C ALA A 527 -7.80 -3.13 16.82
N GLU A 528 -8.36 -1.96 17.05
CA GLU A 528 -9.70 -1.60 16.59
C GLU A 528 -9.77 -1.40 15.07
N ALA A 529 -8.74 -0.82 14.45
CA ALA A 529 -8.67 -0.67 13.00
C ALA A 529 -8.57 -2.05 12.29
N VAL A 530 -7.70 -2.94 12.78
CA VAL A 530 -7.61 -4.33 12.27
C VAL A 530 -8.95 -5.04 12.42
N ARG A 531 -9.62 -4.87 13.57
CA ARG A 531 -10.94 -5.44 13.82
C ARG A 531 -12.00 -4.90 12.85
N GLY A 532 -12.02 -3.59 12.62
CA GLY A 532 -12.94 -2.92 11.69
C GLY A 532 -12.76 -3.40 10.26
N LEU A 533 -11.50 -3.46 9.81
CA LEU A 533 -11.17 -3.96 8.48
C LEU A 533 -11.56 -5.43 8.31
N ALA A 534 -11.23 -6.29 9.28
CA ALA A 534 -11.56 -7.72 9.20
C ALA A 534 -13.08 -7.97 9.21
N ASP A 535 -13.84 -7.22 10.03
CA ASP A 535 -15.31 -7.29 10.05
C ASP A 535 -15.90 -6.79 8.72
N GLY A 536 -15.37 -5.69 8.18
CA GLY A 536 -15.86 -5.12 6.92
C GLY A 536 -15.58 -6.01 5.71
N CYS A 537 -14.39 -6.58 5.62
CA CYS A 537 -14.03 -7.54 4.58
C CYS A 537 -14.93 -8.79 4.60
N LEU A 538 -15.27 -9.28 5.80
CA LEU A 538 -16.21 -10.39 5.96
C LEU A 538 -17.61 -10.04 5.46
N GLU A 539 -18.11 -8.85 5.76
CA GLU A 539 -19.45 -8.39 5.35
C GLU A 539 -19.55 -8.12 3.83
N LEU A 540 -18.55 -7.45 3.25
CA LEU A 540 -18.52 -7.18 1.81
C LEU A 540 -18.19 -8.42 0.96
N GLY A 541 -17.60 -9.44 1.57
CA GLY A 541 -17.20 -10.68 0.87
C GLY A 541 -15.88 -10.54 0.10
N THR A 542 -14.99 -9.64 0.55
CA THR A 542 -13.71 -9.32 -0.10
C THR A 542 -12.55 -9.68 0.83
N PRO A 543 -11.84 -10.80 0.63
CA PRO A 543 -10.80 -11.25 1.54
C PRO A 543 -9.57 -10.36 1.46
N VAL A 544 -8.84 -10.30 2.57
CA VAL A 544 -7.49 -9.75 2.62
C VAL A 544 -6.51 -10.79 2.09
N THR A 545 -5.80 -10.47 1.01
CA THR A 545 -4.85 -11.39 0.34
C THR A 545 -3.45 -11.29 0.93
N GLY A 546 -3.11 -10.15 1.53
CA GLY A 546 -1.82 -9.84 2.15
C GLY A 546 -1.71 -8.35 2.42
N GLY A 547 -0.68 -7.93 3.13
CA GLY A 547 -0.51 -6.53 3.49
C GLY A 547 0.82 -6.26 4.18
N ASN A 548 0.95 -5.07 4.74
CA ASN A 548 2.11 -4.58 5.44
C ASN A 548 1.71 -3.85 6.73
N VAL A 549 2.58 -3.88 7.73
CA VAL A 549 2.39 -3.12 8.97
C VAL A 549 3.62 -2.28 9.24
N SER A 550 3.41 -0.97 9.33
CA SER A 550 4.41 0.01 9.72
C SER A 550 4.05 0.59 11.09
N LEU A 551 4.81 0.21 12.10
CA LEU A 551 4.69 0.72 13.46
C LEU A 551 5.78 1.77 13.74
N TYR A 552 5.74 2.41 14.91
CA TYR A 552 6.74 3.39 15.34
C TYR A 552 6.81 4.67 14.46
N ASN A 553 5.75 4.99 13.71
CA ASN A 553 5.61 6.26 12.99
C ASN A 553 5.27 7.39 13.99
N GLN A 554 6.27 7.83 14.74
CA GLN A 554 6.13 8.92 15.71
C GLN A 554 7.46 9.64 15.96
N THR A 555 7.36 10.93 16.31
CA THR A 555 8.51 11.76 16.72
C THR A 555 8.28 12.23 18.15
N GLY A 556 9.18 11.86 19.06
CA GLY A 556 8.94 12.03 20.50
C GLY A 556 7.66 11.33 20.94
N GLU A 557 6.74 12.08 21.56
CA GLU A 557 5.42 11.58 22.01
C GLU A 557 4.32 11.77 20.95
N ALA A 558 4.62 12.43 19.82
CA ALA A 558 3.64 12.74 18.78
C ALA A 558 3.58 11.63 17.73
N ALA A 559 2.57 10.75 17.85
CA ALA A 559 2.24 9.78 16.81
C ALA A 559 1.45 10.42 15.66
N ILE A 560 1.64 9.87 14.46
CA ILE A 560 0.77 10.14 13.31
C ILE A 560 -0.69 9.82 13.66
N HIS A 561 -1.61 10.30 12.83
CA HIS A 561 -2.96 9.72 12.84
C HIS A 561 -2.90 8.23 12.45
N PRO A 562 -3.69 7.35 13.10
CA PRO A 562 -3.80 5.96 12.66
C PRO A 562 -4.23 5.95 11.19
N THR A 563 -3.45 5.33 10.31
CA THR A 563 -3.68 5.41 8.87
C THR A 563 -3.68 3.99 8.27
N PRO A 564 -4.81 3.28 8.38
CA PRO A 564 -5.02 2.04 7.65
C PRO A 564 -5.26 2.38 6.18
N VAL A 565 -4.24 2.25 5.34
CA VAL A 565 -4.41 2.36 3.89
C VAL A 565 -4.94 1.03 3.39
N VAL A 566 -6.08 1.06 2.72
CA VAL A 566 -6.74 -0.11 2.14
C VAL A 566 -6.62 -0.01 0.63
N ALA A 567 -6.24 -1.10 -0.03
CA ALA A 567 -6.20 -1.22 -1.48
C ALA A 567 -7.20 -2.29 -1.92
N VAL A 568 -8.14 -1.93 -2.79
CA VAL A 568 -9.13 -2.87 -3.34
C VAL A 568 -8.79 -3.13 -4.80
N LEU A 569 -8.59 -4.41 -5.14
CA LEU A 569 -8.51 -4.87 -6.52
C LEU A 569 -9.92 -5.24 -7.01
N GLY A 570 -10.25 -4.81 -8.23
CA GLY A 570 -11.45 -5.23 -8.95
C GLY A 570 -11.16 -5.79 -10.33
N VAL A 571 -12.16 -6.48 -10.89
CA VAL A 571 -12.12 -7.09 -12.21
C VAL A 571 -13.23 -6.55 -13.11
N ILE A 572 -12.92 -6.30 -14.37
CA ILE A 572 -13.88 -5.96 -15.41
C ILE A 572 -13.68 -6.89 -16.60
N ASP A 573 -14.76 -7.53 -17.04
CA ASP A 573 -14.74 -8.52 -18.11
C ASP A 573 -14.52 -7.87 -19.50
N ASP A 574 -14.81 -6.58 -19.65
CA ASP A 574 -14.44 -5.80 -20.83
C ASP A 574 -14.23 -4.31 -20.50
N VAL A 575 -12.97 -3.87 -20.55
CA VAL A 575 -12.54 -2.48 -20.29
C VAL A 575 -13.20 -1.42 -21.17
N ARG A 576 -13.79 -1.80 -22.30
CA ARG A 576 -14.51 -0.84 -23.17
C ARG A 576 -15.76 -0.26 -22.51
N ARG A 577 -16.29 -0.94 -21.49
CA ARG A 577 -17.47 -0.51 -20.72
C ARG A 577 -17.14 0.27 -19.45
N ARG A 578 -15.86 0.59 -19.23
CA ARG A 578 -15.43 1.44 -18.11
C ARG A 578 -16.28 2.70 -18.00
N THR A 579 -16.45 3.19 -16.78
CA THR A 579 -17.14 4.44 -16.51
C THR A 579 -16.13 5.48 -16.01
N PRO A 580 -15.93 6.60 -16.72
CA PRO A 580 -15.05 7.69 -16.28
C PRO A 580 -15.77 8.67 -15.33
N VAL A 581 -15.01 9.57 -14.69
CA VAL A 581 -15.58 10.66 -13.86
C VAL A 581 -16.07 11.86 -14.69
N ALA A 582 -15.64 11.97 -15.95
CA ALA A 582 -15.81 13.16 -16.76
C ALA A 582 -17.25 13.43 -17.20
N PHE A 583 -17.77 14.64 -16.94
CA PHE A 583 -19.02 15.12 -17.54
C PHE A 583 -18.79 15.59 -18.99
N ALA A 584 -18.71 14.64 -19.93
CA ALA A 584 -18.32 14.90 -21.32
C ALA A 584 -19.46 15.48 -22.19
N ASP A 585 -20.70 15.07 -21.93
CA ASP A 585 -21.84 15.32 -22.83
C ASP A 585 -22.93 16.19 -22.17
N GLU A 586 -23.24 17.30 -22.83
CA GLU A 586 -24.30 18.21 -22.37
C GLU A 586 -25.69 17.57 -22.46
N GLY A 587 -26.56 17.95 -21.53
CA GLY A 587 -27.95 17.49 -21.48
C GLY A 587 -28.15 16.17 -20.74
N HIS A 588 -27.08 15.44 -20.40
CA HIS A 588 -27.12 14.32 -19.46
C HIS A 588 -27.63 14.76 -18.09
N LEU A 589 -28.43 13.91 -17.48
CA LEU A 589 -29.05 14.16 -16.19
C LEU A 589 -28.08 13.77 -15.09
N ILE A 590 -27.98 14.60 -14.06
CA ILE A 590 -27.11 14.34 -12.92
C ILE A 590 -27.96 13.75 -11.80
N TYR A 591 -27.61 12.54 -11.36
CA TYR A 591 -28.23 11.85 -10.24
C TYR A 591 -27.27 11.72 -9.08
N LEU A 592 -27.73 12.04 -7.89
CA LEU A 592 -27.09 11.71 -6.63
C LEU A 592 -27.67 10.38 -6.12
N LEU A 593 -26.79 9.42 -5.90
CA LEU A 593 -27.12 8.12 -5.32
C LEU A 593 -26.82 8.11 -3.82
N GLY A 594 -27.67 7.43 -3.05
CA GLY A 594 -27.55 7.31 -1.60
C GLY A 594 -28.15 8.48 -0.81
N ASP A 595 -27.97 8.45 0.51
CA ASP A 595 -28.60 9.37 1.46
C ASP A 595 -27.59 10.41 1.98
N THR A 596 -27.94 11.69 1.91
CA THR A 596 -27.14 12.77 2.53
C THR A 596 -27.61 13.01 3.96
N LYS A 597 -26.69 12.84 4.93
CA LYS A 597 -26.89 13.13 6.35
C LYS A 597 -26.07 14.35 6.76
N GLU A 598 -26.33 14.86 7.96
CA GLU A 598 -25.56 15.96 8.55
C GLU A 598 -24.28 15.43 9.24
N GLU A 599 -23.41 14.81 8.43
CA GLU A 599 -22.16 14.21 8.86
C GLU A 599 -20.98 15.07 8.37
N LEU A 600 -20.39 15.84 9.28
CA LEU A 600 -19.30 16.80 9.04
C LEU A 600 -18.06 16.54 9.91
N GLY A 601 -18.13 15.58 10.83
CA GLY A 601 -17.03 15.27 11.75
C GLY A 601 -15.81 14.75 11.00
N GLY A 602 -14.67 15.41 11.20
CA GLY A 602 -13.42 15.07 10.50
C GLY A 602 -13.31 15.57 9.07
N SER A 603 -14.35 16.24 8.54
CA SER A 603 -14.45 16.58 7.12
C SER A 603 -13.40 17.55 6.58
N ALA A 604 -13.20 17.52 5.27
CA ALA A 604 -12.38 18.48 4.54
C ALA A 604 -12.90 19.91 4.76
N TRP A 605 -14.23 20.12 4.81
CA TRP A 605 -14.81 21.41 5.16
C TRP A 605 -14.41 21.87 6.57
N SER A 606 -14.54 21.00 7.59
CA SER A 606 -14.19 21.36 8.97
C SER A 606 -12.69 21.68 9.11
N GLN A 607 -11.84 20.96 8.37
CA GLN A 607 -10.41 21.22 8.31
C GLN A 607 -10.12 22.56 7.62
N VAL A 608 -10.58 22.76 6.39
CA VAL A 608 -10.17 23.90 5.57
C VAL A 608 -10.77 25.22 6.05
N VAL A 609 -12.02 25.20 6.52
CA VAL A 609 -12.70 26.43 6.93
C VAL A 609 -12.37 26.78 8.38
N HIS A 610 -12.21 25.80 9.26
CA HIS A 610 -12.13 26.00 10.71
C HIS A 610 -10.86 25.44 11.38
N ASP A 611 -9.98 24.75 10.66
CA ASP A 611 -8.83 24.02 11.23
C ASP A 611 -9.25 23.06 12.36
N HIS A 612 -10.40 22.40 12.16
CA HIS A 612 -11.07 21.59 13.19
C HIS A 612 -10.93 20.09 12.94
N LEU A 613 -10.64 19.33 13.99
CA LEU A 613 -10.73 17.87 14.04
C LEU A 613 -11.48 17.46 15.31
N GLY A 614 -12.70 16.97 15.14
CA GLY A 614 -13.57 16.51 16.22
C GLY A 614 -14.93 16.02 15.69
N GLY A 615 -15.71 15.39 16.56
CA GLY A 615 -16.97 14.74 16.19
C GLY A 615 -16.82 13.24 15.91
N LEU A 616 -17.86 12.65 15.34
CA LEU A 616 -17.82 11.28 14.82
C LEU A 616 -17.59 11.31 13.31
N PRO A 617 -16.84 10.34 12.75
CA PRO A 617 -16.74 10.20 11.31
C PRO A 617 -18.10 9.78 10.72
N PRO A 618 -18.28 9.88 9.39
CA PRO A 618 -19.50 9.41 8.72
C PRO A 618 -19.88 7.97 9.08
N THR A 619 -21.18 7.67 9.17
CA THR A 619 -21.63 6.31 9.49
C THR A 619 -21.53 5.42 8.26
N VAL A 620 -20.71 4.37 8.34
CA VAL A 620 -20.62 3.35 7.29
C VAL A 620 -21.77 2.34 7.38
N ASP A 621 -22.40 2.05 6.23
CA ASP A 621 -23.37 0.97 6.05
C ASP A 621 -22.89 0.12 4.86
N LEU A 622 -22.19 -0.98 5.16
CA LEU A 622 -21.55 -1.82 4.15
C LEU A 622 -22.57 -2.56 3.27
N GLY A 623 -23.75 -2.85 3.79
CA GLY A 623 -24.87 -3.37 3.00
C GLY A 623 -25.34 -2.37 1.93
N ARG A 624 -25.40 -1.08 2.29
CA ARG A 624 -25.68 0.00 1.33
C ARG A 624 -24.55 0.22 0.34
N GLU A 625 -23.30 0.11 0.77
CA GLU A 625 -22.15 0.21 -0.15
C GLU A 625 -22.14 -0.91 -1.19
N LYS A 626 -22.40 -2.14 -0.75
CA LYS A 626 -22.54 -3.27 -1.67
C LYS A 626 -23.65 -3.05 -2.69
N LEU A 627 -24.81 -2.54 -2.25
CA LEU A 627 -25.94 -2.23 -3.12
C LEU A 627 -25.60 -1.13 -4.15
N LEU A 628 -24.91 -0.07 -3.71
CA LEU A 628 -24.43 1.00 -4.59
C LEU A 628 -23.49 0.43 -5.65
N ALA A 629 -22.49 -0.35 -5.25
CA ALA A 629 -21.56 -0.97 -6.19
C ALA A 629 -22.27 -1.87 -7.21
N GLU A 630 -23.22 -2.71 -6.78
CA GLU A 630 -24.00 -3.56 -7.68
C GLU A 630 -24.79 -2.75 -8.71
N ILE A 631 -25.26 -1.56 -8.36
CA ILE A 631 -25.94 -0.62 -9.27
C ILE A 631 -24.95 0.00 -10.25
N LEU A 632 -23.80 0.52 -9.78
CA LEU A 632 -22.78 1.13 -10.61
C LEU A 632 -22.23 0.13 -11.65
N ILE A 633 -21.89 -1.08 -11.21
CA ILE A 633 -21.42 -2.17 -12.08
C ILE A 633 -22.49 -2.56 -13.11
N SER A 634 -23.77 -2.67 -12.69
CA SER A 634 -24.85 -3.01 -13.63
C SER A 634 -25.11 -1.88 -14.64
N ALA A 635 -25.05 -0.63 -14.20
CA ALA A 635 -25.23 0.54 -15.04
C ALA A 635 -24.12 0.67 -16.08
N SER A 636 -22.86 0.47 -15.68
CA SER A 636 -21.71 0.38 -16.59
C SER A 636 -21.89 -0.75 -17.61
N ARG A 637 -22.20 -1.97 -17.13
CA ARG A 637 -22.36 -3.16 -17.99
C ARG A 637 -23.42 -2.96 -19.07
N ASP A 638 -24.54 -2.33 -18.72
CA ASP A 638 -25.72 -2.18 -19.56
C ASP A 638 -25.78 -0.83 -20.29
N GLY A 639 -24.74 0.01 -20.16
CA GLY A 639 -24.60 1.32 -20.83
C GLY A 639 -25.65 2.36 -20.39
N MET A 640 -26.02 2.36 -19.11
CA MET A 640 -27.04 3.27 -18.56
C MET A 640 -26.47 4.60 -18.06
N ILE A 641 -25.16 4.69 -17.85
CA ILE A 641 -24.47 5.87 -17.37
C ILE A 641 -23.20 6.10 -18.19
N ASP A 642 -22.87 7.37 -18.42
CA ASP A 642 -21.67 7.77 -19.17
C ASP A 642 -20.59 8.35 -18.25
N ALA A 643 -20.95 8.71 -17.02
CA ALA A 643 -20.00 9.05 -15.97
C ALA A 643 -20.49 8.63 -14.59
N ALA A 644 -19.55 8.31 -13.72
CA ALA A 644 -19.77 8.08 -12.29
C ALA A 644 -18.56 8.64 -11.54
N HIS A 645 -18.83 9.22 -10.38
CA HIS A 645 -17.81 9.69 -9.46
C HIS A 645 -18.27 9.43 -8.03
N ASP A 646 -17.40 8.87 -7.21
CA ASP A 646 -17.63 8.66 -5.79
C ASP A 646 -17.83 9.99 -5.03
N LEU A 647 -18.39 9.91 -3.81
CA LEU A 647 -18.48 11.05 -2.90
C LEU A 647 -17.68 10.75 -1.64
N SER A 648 -16.49 11.34 -1.57
CA SER A 648 -15.48 11.16 -0.53
C SER A 648 -15.19 12.51 0.16
N ASP A 649 -13.92 12.85 0.38
CA ASP A 649 -13.48 14.11 0.98
C ASP A 649 -14.04 15.31 0.20
N GLY A 650 -14.54 16.31 0.91
CA GLY A 650 -15.14 17.51 0.30
C GLY A 650 -16.59 17.33 -0.19
N GLY A 651 -17.10 16.10 -0.23
CA GLY A 651 -18.50 15.80 -0.50
C GLY A 651 -18.93 16.07 -1.94
N LEU A 652 -20.24 16.29 -2.14
CA LEU A 652 -20.82 16.43 -3.48
C LEU A 652 -20.19 17.56 -4.29
N VAL A 653 -19.83 18.69 -3.66
CA VAL A 653 -19.30 19.83 -4.39
C VAL A 653 -17.95 19.53 -5.02
N GLN A 654 -17.10 18.75 -4.34
CA GLN A 654 -15.80 18.35 -4.87
C GLN A 654 -15.99 17.47 -6.11
N ALA A 655 -16.79 16.40 -5.99
CA ALA A 655 -17.08 15.48 -7.09
C ALA A 655 -17.68 16.20 -8.32
N LEU A 656 -18.58 17.17 -8.10
CA LEU A 656 -19.13 17.98 -9.19
C LEU A 656 -18.06 18.84 -9.87
N VAL A 657 -17.18 19.48 -9.10
CA VAL A 657 -16.10 20.32 -9.64
C VAL A 657 -15.12 19.48 -10.45
N GLU A 658 -14.67 18.34 -9.92
CA GLU A 658 -13.75 17.42 -10.59
C GLU A 658 -14.35 16.90 -11.90
N SER A 659 -15.60 16.41 -11.86
CA SER A 659 -16.32 15.92 -13.03
C SER A 659 -16.49 17.00 -14.11
N CYS A 660 -16.86 18.22 -13.70
CA CYS A 660 -17.04 19.36 -14.61
C CYS A 660 -15.71 19.81 -15.24
N LEU A 661 -14.64 19.91 -14.43
CA LEU A 661 -13.32 20.36 -14.91
C LEU A 661 -12.68 19.35 -15.85
N LYS A 662 -12.83 18.05 -15.56
CA LYS A 662 -12.36 16.94 -16.39
C LYS A 662 -13.14 16.86 -17.71
N GLY A 663 -14.46 17.03 -17.67
CA GLY A 663 -15.32 17.03 -18.85
C GLY A 663 -15.26 18.32 -19.67
N GLY A 664 -14.80 19.43 -19.07
CA GLY A 664 -14.81 20.75 -19.68
C GLY A 664 -16.21 21.33 -19.85
N LYS A 665 -17.18 20.84 -19.07
CA LYS A 665 -18.61 21.19 -19.14
C LYS A 665 -19.13 21.56 -17.75
N GLY A 666 -19.97 22.59 -17.70
CA GLY A 666 -20.62 23.04 -16.49
C GLY A 666 -21.78 22.13 -16.07
N ALA A 667 -22.42 22.48 -14.96
CA ALA A 667 -23.58 21.79 -14.47
C ALA A 667 -24.54 22.76 -13.79
N ARG A 668 -25.84 22.55 -14.00
CA ARG A 668 -26.90 23.22 -13.24
C ARG A 668 -27.48 22.26 -12.22
N ILE A 669 -27.32 22.61 -10.95
CA ILE A 669 -27.68 21.80 -9.79
C ILE A 669 -28.88 22.42 -9.08
N VAL A 670 -29.83 21.58 -8.72
CA VAL A 670 -31.04 21.90 -7.96
C VAL A 670 -30.90 21.26 -6.59
N VAL A 671 -31.06 22.06 -5.56
CA VAL A 671 -31.11 21.57 -4.17
C VAL A 671 -32.45 20.87 -3.96
N PRO A 672 -32.49 19.58 -3.55
CA PRO A 672 -33.74 18.89 -3.25
C PRO A 672 -34.55 19.58 -2.14
N ASP A 673 -35.87 19.53 -2.24
CA ASP A 673 -36.78 20.15 -1.28
C ASP A 673 -36.51 19.65 0.16
N GLY A 674 -36.33 20.59 1.09
CA GLY A 674 -36.13 20.30 2.51
C GLY A 674 -34.69 19.96 2.91
N LEU A 675 -33.75 19.89 1.96
CA LEU A 675 -32.34 19.71 2.25
C LEU A 675 -31.62 21.07 2.32
N ASP A 676 -30.79 21.26 3.33
CA ASP A 676 -29.95 22.45 3.45
C ASP A 676 -28.86 22.44 2.35
N PRO A 677 -28.70 23.52 1.55
CA PRO A 677 -27.71 23.57 0.48
C PRO A 677 -26.29 23.31 0.97
N PHE A 678 -25.95 23.77 2.17
CA PHE A 678 -24.62 23.53 2.75
C PHE A 678 -24.41 22.04 3.07
N VAL A 679 -25.36 21.40 3.75
CA VAL A 679 -25.29 19.94 4.02
C VAL A 679 -25.25 19.12 2.72
N LEU A 680 -26.04 19.49 1.70
CA LEU A 680 -26.01 18.84 0.39
C LEU A 680 -24.61 18.84 -0.23
N LEU A 681 -23.94 20.00 -0.20
CA LEU A 681 -22.68 20.22 -0.88
C LEU A 681 -21.47 19.65 -0.13
N PHE A 682 -21.43 19.82 1.19
CA PHE A 682 -20.22 19.58 1.99
C PHE A 682 -20.27 18.35 2.88
N SER A 683 -21.42 17.68 3.06
CA SER A 683 -21.43 16.44 3.82
C SER A 683 -20.63 15.36 3.10
N GLU A 684 -19.90 14.57 3.88
CA GLU A 684 -19.10 13.42 3.45
C GLU A 684 -19.76 12.09 3.87
N SER A 685 -21.10 12.06 3.97
CA SER A 685 -21.84 10.81 4.21
C SER A 685 -21.38 9.71 3.24
N ALA A 686 -21.08 8.52 3.76
CA ALA A 686 -20.63 7.36 2.98
C ALA A 686 -21.78 6.74 2.16
N GLY A 687 -21.47 5.80 1.23
CA GLY A 687 -22.49 5.11 0.45
C GLY A 687 -23.15 5.96 -0.64
N ARG A 688 -22.41 6.94 -1.18
CA ARG A 688 -22.92 7.88 -2.20
C ARG A 688 -22.00 7.99 -3.42
N ALA A 689 -22.62 8.26 -4.56
CA ALA A 689 -21.95 8.57 -5.82
C ALA A 689 -22.81 9.54 -6.64
N VAL A 690 -22.19 10.32 -7.53
CA VAL A 690 -22.87 11.11 -8.55
C VAL A 690 -22.70 10.44 -9.91
N VAL A 691 -23.77 10.38 -10.71
CA VAL A 691 -23.72 9.77 -12.04
C VAL A 691 -24.34 10.67 -13.11
N ALA A 692 -23.78 10.62 -14.31
CA ALA A 692 -24.33 11.24 -15.51
C ALA A 692 -25.13 10.20 -16.32
N VAL A 693 -26.44 10.39 -16.39
CA VAL A 693 -27.38 9.49 -17.05
C VAL A 693 -27.83 10.10 -18.39
N PRO A 694 -27.62 9.42 -19.52
CA PRO A 694 -28.20 9.83 -20.79
C PRO A 694 -29.73 9.94 -20.69
N ARG A 695 -30.33 10.95 -21.33
CA ARG A 695 -31.79 11.15 -21.25
C ARG A 695 -32.58 9.95 -21.76
N SER A 696 -32.04 9.19 -22.71
CA SER A 696 -32.65 7.96 -23.22
C SER A 696 -32.68 6.84 -22.18
N GLU A 697 -31.81 6.88 -21.17
CA GLU A 697 -31.63 5.84 -20.16
C GLU A 697 -32.28 6.19 -18.82
N GLU A 698 -32.78 7.43 -18.63
CA GLU A 698 -33.37 7.93 -17.36
C GLU A 698 -34.39 6.94 -16.76
N LEU A 699 -35.32 6.44 -17.58
CA LEU A 699 -36.36 5.52 -17.10
C LEU A 699 -35.77 4.17 -16.68
N ARG A 700 -34.88 3.58 -17.49
CA ARG A 700 -34.24 2.30 -17.18
C ARG A 700 -33.40 2.39 -15.90
N PHE A 701 -32.64 3.47 -15.76
CA PHE A 701 -31.79 3.71 -14.61
C PHE A 701 -32.61 3.91 -13.33
N SER A 702 -33.61 4.80 -13.37
CA SER A 702 -34.46 5.08 -12.20
C SER A 702 -35.29 3.88 -11.77
N ASP A 703 -35.83 3.09 -12.72
CA ASP A 703 -36.53 1.83 -12.42
C ASP A 703 -35.60 0.81 -11.75
N MET A 704 -34.34 0.69 -12.20
CA MET A 704 -33.36 -0.19 -11.58
C MET A 704 -33.06 0.22 -10.13
N CYS A 705 -32.77 1.50 -9.90
CA CYS A 705 -32.50 2.02 -8.55
C CYS A 705 -33.72 1.82 -7.63
N GLY A 706 -34.92 2.13 -8.11
CA GLY A 706 -36.17 1.95 -7.38
C GLY A 706 -36.46 0.47 -7.04
N ALA A 707 -36.27 -0.44 -8.00
CA ALA A 707 -36.48 -1.87 -7.80
C ALA A 707 -35.49 -2.49 -6.78
N ARG A 708 -34.27 -1.95 -6.71
CA ARG A 708 -33.24 -2.38 -5.76
C ARG A 708 -33.26 -1.61 -4.43
N GLY A 709 -34.10 -0.58 -4.33
CA GLY A 709 -34.28 0.21 -3.10
C GLY A 709 -33.10 1.14 -2.77
N LEU A 710 -32.33 1.57 -3.77
CA LEU A 710 -31.30 2.59 -3.61
C LEU A 710 -31.90 3.99 -3.87
N PRO A 711 -31.80 4.93 -2.93
CA PRO A 711 -32.17 6.32 -3.19
C PRO A 711 -31.38 6.89 -4.37
N ALA A 712 -32.10 7.46 -5.34
CA ALA A 712 -31.53 8.10 -6.52
C ALA A 712 -32.29 9.39 -6.80
N THR A 713 -31.66 10.52 -6.50
CA THR A 713 -32.27 11.85 -6.63
C THR A 713 -31.69 12.55 -7.85
N ARG A 714 -32.54 12.96 -8.78
CA ARG A 714 -32.12 13.84 -9.86
C ARG A 714 -31.80 15.22 -9.29
N ILE A 715 -30.53 15.59 -9.33
CA ILE A 715 -30.04 16.87 -8.78
C ILE A 715 -29.66 17.87 -9.86
N GLY A 716 -29.65 17.50 -11.14
CA GLY A 716 -29.24 18.49 -12.14
C GLY A 716 -29.16 17.99 -13.56
N VAL A 717 -28.44 18.78 -14.37
CA VAL A 717 -28.12 18.52 -15.77
C VAL A 717 -26.76 19.12 -16.11
N ILE A 718 -25.98 18.41 -16.91
CA ILE A 718 -24.71 18.93 -17.46
C ILE A 718 -25.05 19.99 -18.50
N ASP A 719 -24.54 21.21 -18.33
CA ASP A 719 -24.93 22.37 -19.15
C ASP A 719 -23.93 23.53 -19.03
N GLY A 720 -23.59 24.13 -20.17
CA GLY A 720 -22.79 25.37 -20.24
C GLY A 720 -21.35 25.24 -19.74
N ASP A 721 -20.82 26.35 -19.21
CA ASP A 721 -19.45 26.56 -18.77
C ASP A 721 -19.36 27.11 -17.32
N VAL A 722 -20.40 26.88 -16.54
CA VAL A 722 -20.51 27.29 -15.14
C VAL A 722 -21.00 26.14 -14.28
N LEU A 723 -20.55 26.08 -13.02
CA LEU A 723 -21.23 25.34 -11.98
C LEU A 723 -22.25 26.28 -11.32
N ASP A 724 -23.53 26.03 -11.57
CA ASP A 724 -24.65 26.84 -11.07
C ASP A 724 -25.47 26.03 -10.06
N VAL A 725 -25.40 26.41 -8.79
CA VAL A 725 -26.27 25.85 -7.74
C VAL A 725 -27.46 26.81 -7.59
N GLN A 726 -28.61 26.39 -8.13
CA GLN A 726 -29.74 27.27 -8.34
C GLN A 726 -30.22 27.94 -7.05
N GLY A 727 -30.37 29.27 -7.12
CA GLY A 727 -30.79 30.09 -5.98
C GLY A 727 -29.71 30.32 -4.92
N GLN A 728 -28.50 29.76 -5.09
CA GLN A 728 -27.37 29.92 -4.16
C GLN A 728 -26.24 30.73 -4.81
N PHE A 729 -25.57 30.16 -5.81
CA PHE A 729 -24.42 30.79 -6.46
C PHE A 729 -24.14 30.20 -7.84
N THR A 730 -23.33 30.94 -8.61
CA THR A 730 -22.77 30.48 -9.88
C THR A 730 -21.26 30.72 -9.87
N ILE A 731 -20.47 29.73 -10.33
CA ILE A 731 -19.02 29.83 -10.47
C ILE A 731 -18.63 29.42 -11.90
N PRO A 732 -17.94 30.29 -12.66
CA PRO A 732 -17.36 29.90 -13.94
C PRO A 732 -16.36 28.76 -13.80
N LEU A 733 -16.31 27.86 -14.78
CA LEU A 733 -15.28 26.80 -14.79
C LEU A 733 -13.86 27.37 -14.83
N SER A 734 -13.65 28.58 -15.37
CA SER A 734 -12.35 29.27 -15.32
C SER A 734 -11.88 29.52 -13.89
N ASP A 735 -12.78 29.98 -13.03
CA ASP A 735 -12.46 30.33 -11.64
C ASP A 735 -12.22 29.05 -10.82
N LEU A 736 -13.03 28.01 -11.06
CA LEU A 736 -12.82 26.69 -10.46
C LEU A 736 -11.48 26.09 -10.89
N ARG A 737 -11.14 26.21 -12.18
CA ARG A 737 -9.88 25.71 -12.71
C ARG A 737 -8.68 26.44 -12.08
N GLU A 738 -8.75 27.76 -12.00
CA GLU A 738 -7.71 28.55 -11.34
C GLU A 738 -7.52 28.14 -9.88
N ALA A 739 -8.61 28.02 -9.12
CA ALA A 739 -8.55 27.59 -7.72
C ALA A 739 -7.98 26.16 -7.58
N HIS A 740 -8.49 25.22 -8.37
CA HIS A 740 -8.19 23.79 -8.28
C HIS A 740 -6.77 23.44 -8.77
N GLU A 741 -6.31 24.05 -9.87
CA GLU A 741 -5.05 23.65 -10.52
C GLU A 741 -3.83 24.46 -10.02
N ALA A 742 -4.01 25.63 -9.42
CA ALA A 742 -2.89 26.50 -9.03
C ALA A 742 -2.26 26.16 -7.67
N ALA A 743 -2.99 25.52 -6.75
CA ALA A 743 -2.57 25.41 -5.35
C ALA A 743 -1.26 24.63 -5.15
N ILE A 744 -1.15 23.43 -5.71
CA ILE A 744 0.06 22.60 -5.57
C ILE A 744 1.26 23.20 -6.33
N PRO A 745 1.14 23.62 -7.61
CA PRO A 745 2.22 24.32 -8.30
C PRO A 745 2.71 25.58 -7.58
N ALA A 746 1.83 26.35 -6.94
CA ALA A 746 2.25 27.54 -6.19
C ALA A 746 3.12 27.22 -4.96
N LEU A 747 2.96 26.02 -4.38
CA LEU A 747 3.71 25.57 -3.20
C LEU A 747 5.07 24.95 -3.56
N PHE A 748 5.16 24.25 -4.69
CA PHE A 748 6.30 23.39 -5.05
C PHE A 748 6.94 23.69 -6.42
N GLY A 749 6.37 24.58 -7.23
CA GLY A 749 6.82 24.90 -8.60
C GLY A 749 7.73 26.10 -8.74
#